data_AF-A0A8H3P0X9-F1
#
_entry.id   AF-A0A8H3P0X9-F1
#
_cell.length_a   1.000
_cell.length_b   1.000
_cell.length_c   1.000
_cell.angle_alpha   90.00
_cell.angle_beta   90.00
_cell.angle_gamma   90.00
#
_symmetry.space_group_name_H-M   'P 1'
#
loop_
_entity.id
_entity.type
_entity.pdbx_description
1 polymer ?
#
loop_
_entity_poly.entity_id
_entity_poly.type
_entity_poly.pdbx_seq_one_letter_code
_entity_poly.pdbx_strand_id
1 'polypeptide(L)'
;MPHTRRSNRRSGARARYTSDPFEIAGVSDESDSREGTTSSRRKAKQPVLADESSDEEYEDVQNEKDEVEEGEDEDVEMVDVPDDDDEFVSDEEDEPDSKKPKKARSSRVKNPRRRHEDGTVAIADDETHVRGTWNPGEHVGKLTHMKVTFGTDERDLLSMVYTRDRWAKGVDSTFPTRSSLNEAEKFPDYTYGATFGVEPEEVRKESTRGWDWYYADDVGGRFRKRQRIEKIDEEEARSRYLAQQGKKQTVLIGPVDSQKRFRLGQNESANFGDAWKPGATKSGTAKNSTESKKPLREGWLLNLGQKIQCMAWAPNQPGLTQYLGVVVPITKEQKEGYPDPLKHQAGLPFRSSAPYPCTLQIWAFKAKREDSFTKTLDMSIKPRLRLALCTDWGDLRRIAWCPMPRAARDEDDEDPLRNLGLLAGVWGDGYVRVIDVKLSRNPNATEFNKVHTPVFEAKPPSTVCTCAAWLSPTDIAVGCANGFVAIWSIIASEESSSAPLPYFYEPIHRTYILNLASAYPTHPHLLCTTSMDGETRLTSIVDYQKDTVETTRMRMASPHAAYSPLLHAFISSDENDFARLLAVRRFFTTTAVARLPSTVSALAPCSFWHPSVLLGCAGGEVIATSPIRRLVHPKEKQWQQTWFTHEWARGQDADSAGTSRFIDGYRAESFSLLRNMVGDRRMVNGTMMITIFDEPRHVTALTWNPNQLCAGWASAGLGCGLIRVEDLAI
;
A
#
# COMPACT_ATOMS: atom_id res chain seq x y z
N MET A 1 -7.64 -26.99 -58.75
CA MET A 1 -7.84 -27.59 -57.42
C MET A 1 -6.80 -26.99 -56.47
N PRO A 2 -7.14 -26.66 -55.21
CA PRO A 2 -7.57 -25.29 -54.88
C PRO A 2 -6.68 -24.59 -53.85
N HIS A 3 -6.72 -23.25 -53.79
CA HIS A 3 -6.95 -22.56 -52.52
C HIS A 3 -7.69 -21.24 -52.73
N THR A 4 -8.73 -21.08 -51.92
CA THR A 4 -9.89 -20.22 -52.08
C THR A 4 -9.70 -18.83 -51.47
N ARG A 5 -10.04 -17.79 -52.25
CA ARG A 5 -10.37 -16.44 -51.79
C ARG A 5 -11.46 -16.49 -50.70
N ARG A 6 -11.23 -15.85 -49.54
CA ARG A 6 -12.30 -15.49 -48.60
C ARG A 6 -12.45 -13.97 -48.50
N SER A 7 -13.66 -13.53 -48.81
CA SER A 7 -14.18 -12.18 -48.68
C SER A 7 -14.68 -11.99 -47.24
N ASN A 8 -14.18 -10.96 -46.54
CA ASN A 8 -14.69 -10.55 -45.24
C ASN A 8 -15.82 -9.54 -45.41
N ARG A 9 -17.07 -9.98 -45.20
CA ARG A 9 -18.22 -9.17 -44.75
C ARG A 9 -19.39 -10.10 -44.41
N ARG A 10 -19.61 -10.36 -43.12
CA ARG A 10 -20.94 -10.69 -42.58
C ARG A 10 -21.06 -10.16 -41.15
N SER A 11 -22.17 -9.45 -40.92
CA SER A 11 -22.64 -8.90 -39.66
C SER A 11 -22.95 -9.98 -38.63
N GLY A 12 -22.43 -9.84 -37.41
CA GLY A 12 -22.88 -10.58 -36.24
C GLY A 12 -23.93 -9.79 -35.46
N ALA A 13 -24.98 -10.47 -35.01
CA ALA A 13 -26.18 -9.91 -34.40
C ALA A 13 -25.91 -9.23 -33.05
N ARG A 14 -26.54 -8.07 -32.83
CA ARG A 14 -26.69 -7.45 -31.49
C ARG A 14 -27.67 -8.29 -30.68
N ALA A 15 -27.20 -8.99 -29.65
CA ALA A 15 -28.05 -9.46 -28.58
C ALA A 15 -28.41 -8.27 -27.66
N ARG A 16 -29.69 -7.91 -27.62
CA ARG A 16 -30.25 -7.05 -26.56
C ARG A 16 -30.65 -7.96 -25.39
N TYR A 17 -30.09 -7.70 -24.22
CA TYR A 17 -30.69 -8.10 -22.95
C TYR A 17 -30.90 -6.84 -22.12
N THR A 18 -32.08 -6.26 -22.29
CA THR A 18 -32.69 -5.36 -21.31
C THR A 18 -33.36 -6.26 -20.28
N SER A 19 -32.79 -6.36 -19.10
CA SER A 19 -33.53 -6.72 -17.88
C SER A 19 -33.20 -5.63 -16.87
N ASP A 20 -34.15 -4.71 -16.71
CA ASP A 20 -34.09 -3.69 -15.67
C ASP A 20 -34.07 -4.39 -14.29
N PRO A 21 -33.04 -4.20 -13.46
CA PRO A 21 -32.98 -4.82 -12.12
C PRO A 21 -34.10 -4.37 -11.19
N PHE A 22 -34.78 -3.25 -11.46
CA PHE A 22 -35.81 -2.68 -10.60
C PHE A 22 -37.21 -3.28 -10.82
N GLU A 23 -37.49 -3.87 -11.99
CA GLU A 23 -38.70 -4.70 -12.19
C GLU A 23 -38.64 -6.01 -11.39
N ILE A 24 -37.44 -6.59 -11.23
CA ILE A 24 -37.23 -7.84 -10.48
C ILE A 24 -37.40 -7.61 -8.96
N ALA A 25 -37.20 -6.37 -8.49
CA ALA A 25 -37.34 -5.98 -7.09
C ALA A 25 -38.79 -5.65 -6.69
N GLY A 26 -39.76 -5.73 -7.60
CA GLY A 26 -41.19 -5.53 -7.29
C GLY A 26 -41.55 -4.09 -6.89
N VAL A 27 -40.75 -3.10 -7.30
CA VAL A 27 -41.05 -1.69 -7.06
C VAL A 27 -41.76 -1.12 -8.30
N SER A 28 -43.03 -1.47 -8.48
CA SER A 28 -43.90 -0.84 -9.45
C SER A 28 -44.57 0.38 -8.84
N ASP A 29 -44.31 1.56 -9.39
CA ASP A 29 -45.05 2.79 -9.08
C ASP A 29 -46.26 2.86 -10.03
N GLU A 30 -47.39 2.28 -9.60
CA GLU A 30 -48.69 2.50 -10.25
C GLU A 30 -49.49 3.52 -9.44
N SER A 31 -49.54 4.76 -9.95
CA SER A 31 -50.70 5.68 -9.99
C SER A 31 -50.21 6.98 -10.65
N ASP A 32 -50.89 7.68 -11.55
CA ASP A 32 -52.26 7.62 -12.00
C ASP A 32 -52.36 8.24 -13.42
N SER A 33 -53.41 7.84 -14.10
CA SER A 33 -53.84 8.14 -15.45
C SER A 33 -53.97 9.63 -15.86
N ARG A 34 -53.66 9.94 -17.14
CA ARG A 34 -54.65 10.43 -18.13
C ARG A 34 -54.10 10.66 -19.55
N GLU A 35 -54.94 10.24 -20.50
CA GLU A 35 -54.98 10.47 -21.95
C GLU A 35 -54.58 11.92 -22.31
N GLY A 36 -53.86 12.25 -23.39
CA GLY A 36 -53.85 11.72 -24.74
C GLY A 36 -54.10 12.90 -25.69
N THR A 37 -53.13 13.27 -26.54
CA THR A 37 -53.33 13.73 -27.94
C THR A 37 -52.03 14.24 -28.57
N THR A 38 -51.87 13.85 -29.83
CA THR A 38 -50.79 14.17 -30.77
C THR A 38 -50.93 15.58 -31.37
N SER A 39 -49.83 16.36 -31.55
CA SER A 39 -49.48 16.94 -32.87
C SER A 39 -48.17 17.77 -32.89
N SER A 40 -47.40 17.53 -33.96
CA SER A 40 -46.58 18.40 -34.82
C SER A 40 -45.80 19.66 -34.35
N ARG A 41 -44.49 19.61 -34.62
CA ARG A 41 -43.61 20.58 -35.34
C ARG A 41 -43.46 22.07 -34.92
N ARG A 42 -42.16 22.41 -34.78
CA ARG A 42 -41.38 23.56 -35.32
C ARG A 42 -41.12 24.81 -34.44
N LYS A 43 -39.81 25.09 -34.35
CA LYS A 43 -39.05 26.34 -34.08
C LYS A 43 -39.83 27.66 -34.23
N ALA A 44 -39.65 28.57 -33.26
CA ALA A 44 -39.10 29.94 -33.44
C ALA A 44 -38.97 30.68 -32.10
N LYS A 45 -38.05 31.66 -32.06
CA LYS A 45 -37.68 32.55 -30.95
C LYS A 45 -38.59 33.81 -30.86
N GLN A 46 -38.49 34.51 -29.71
CA GLN A 46 -38.67 35.96 -29.42
C GLN A 46 -40.02 36.45 -28.79
N PRO A 47 -40.09 37.62 -28.08
CA PRO A 47 -39.69 37.82 -26.66
C PRO A 47 -40.63 38.76 -25.81
N VAL A 48 -40.21 39.13 -24.56
CA VAL A 48 -40.60 40.29 -23.67
C VAL A 48 -42.01 40.22 -23.00
N LEU A 49 -42.34 40.57 -21.74
CA LEU A 49 -41.99 41.60 -20.69
C LEU A 49 -42.28 40.99 -19.28
N ALA A 50 -41.53 41.18 -18.17
CA ALA A 50 -41.05 42.35 -17.41
C ALA A 50 -42.08 42.97 -16.42
N ASP A 51 -41.83 42.78 -15.12
CA ASP A 51 -41.98 43.73 -13.97
C ASP A 51 -41.84 42.95 -12.64
N GLU A 52 -41.16 43.41 -11.57
CA GLU A 52 -40.30 44.57 -11.33
C GLU A 52 -39.66 44.42 -9.92
N SER A 53 -38.57 45.18 -9.68
CA SER A 53 -37.98 45.60 -8.39
C SER A 53 -36.93 44.67 -7.75
N SER A 54 -35.70 45.09 -7.38
CA SER A 54 -34.96 46.38 -7.37
C SER A 54 -33.51 46.02 -6.87
N ASP A 55 -32.45 46.28 -7.65
CA ASP A 55 -31.41 47.35 -7.51
C ASP A 55 -30.31 47.02 -6.46
N GLU A 56 -28.99 47.16 -6.62
CA GLU A 56 -28.00 47.77 -7.55
C GLU A 56 -26.65 47.03 -7.26
N GLU A 57 -25.50 47.12 -7.94
CA GLU A 57 -25.03 47.40 -9.29
C GLU A 57 -23.51 47.08 -9.22
N TYR A 58 -22.98 46.39 -10.23
CA TYR A 58 -21.54 46.14 -10.44
C TYR A 58 -21.03 47.17 -11.46
N GLU A 59 -19.83 47.74 -11.26
CA GLU A 59 -19.06 48.26 -12.39
C GLU A 59 -18.17 47.15 -12.95
N ASP A 60 -18.39 46.87 -14.24
CA ASP A 60 -17.69 45.91 -15.07
C ASP A 60 -16.81 46.69 -16.07
N VAL A 61 -15.53 46.33 -16.18
CA VAL A 61 -14.70 46.70 -17.32
C VAL A 61 -14.22 45.41 -17.96
N GLN A 62 -14.94 45.02 -19.01
CA GLN A 62 -14.55 43.98 -19.95
C GLN A 62 -13.19 44.29 -20.58
N ASN A 63 -12.29 43.31 -20.56
CA ASN A 63 -11.52 43.04 -21.76
C ASN A 63 -11.20 41.55 -21.90
N GLU A 64 -11.41 41.08 -23.11
CA GLU A 64 -11.41 39.70 -23.58
C GLU A 64 -10.04 39.02 -23.46
N LYS A 65 -10.04 37.77 -22.97
CA LYS A 65 -9.46 36.58 -23.63
C LYS A 65 -9.60 35.38 -22.70
N ASP A 66 -10.47 34.45 -23.09
CA ASP A 66 -10.58 33.12 -22.50
C ASP A 66 -9.28 32.35 -22.80
N GLU A 67 -8.38 32.27 -21.82
CA GLU A 67 -7.32 31.27 -21.78
C GLU A 67 -7.87 30.02 -21.09
N VAL A 68 -8.23 29.03 -21.89
CA VAL A 68 -8.44 27.65 -21.44
C VAL A 68 -7.05 27.09 -21.12
N GLU A 69 -6.77 26.85 -19.84
CA GLU A 69 -5.63 26.04 -19.40
C GLU A 69 -5.81 24.60 -19.92
N GLU A 70 -5.16 24.28 -21.03
CA GLU A 70 -4.96 22.92 -21.49
C GLU A 70 -3.94 22.23 -20.58
N GLY A 71 -4.42 21.35 -19.70
CA GLY A 71 -3.57 20.34 -19.07
C GLY A 71 -3.22 19.28 -20.10
N GLU A 72 -1.99 19.34 -20.63
CA GLU A 72 -1.42 18.32 -21.52
C GLU A 72 -1.18 17.00 -20.77
N ASP A 73 -2.20 16.14 -20.71
CA ASP A 73 -2.03 14.70 -20.50
C ASP A 73 -2.18 14.02 -21.87
N GLU A 74 -1.13 14.04 -22.70
CA GLU A 74 -1.07 13.32 -23.97
C GLU A 74 -0.70 11.84 -23.76
N ASP A 75 -1.71 10.97 -23.61
CA ASP A 75 -1.56 9.53 -23.85
C ASP A 75 -2.29 9.19 -25.18
N VAL A 76 -1.57 9.25 -26.30
CA VAL A 76 -2.14 8.95 -27.64
C VAL A 76 -2.08 7.45 -27.96
N GLU A 77 -3.19 6.92 -28.46
CA GLU A 77 -3.37 5.53 -28.93
C GLU A 77 -2.35 5.12 -30.01
N MET A 78 -1.77 3.92 -29.87
CA MET A 78 -1.13 3.23 -31.00
C MET A 78 -1.61 1.77 -31.10
N VAL A 79 -2.09 1.43 -32.29
CA VAL A 79 -2.60 0.12 -32.72
C VAL A 79 -1.42 -0.82 -32.97
N ASP A 80 -1.48 -2.03 -32.38
CA ASP A 80 -0.53 -3.12 -32.59
C ASP A 80 -0.46 -3.52 -34.08
N VAL A 81 0.73 -3.39 -34.68
CA VAL A 81 1.13 -4.15 -35.88
C VAL A 81 2.37 -4.95 -35.49
N PRO A 82 2.44 -6.27 -35.74
CA PRO A 82 3.64 -7.04 -35.48
C PRO A 82 4.70 -6.71 -36.54
N ASP A 83 5.93 -6.41 -36.10
CA ASP A 83 7.11 -6.45 -36.97
C ASP A 83 7.62 -7.90 -36.99
N ASP A 84 7.67 -8.49 -38.19
CA ASP A 84 8.48 -9.67 -38.48
C ASP A 84 9.94 -9.22 -38.62
N ASP A 85 10.81 -9.85 -37.83
CA ASP A 85 12.26 -9.85 -38.03
C ASP A 85 12.61 -10.62 -39.31
N ASP A 86 13.55 -10.12 -40.11
CA ASP A 86 14.47 -11.00 -40.84
C ASP A 86 15.80 -10.30 -41.17
N GLU A 87 16.85 -11.11 -41.07
CA GLU A 87 18.28 -10.80 -41.16
C GLU A 87 18.79 -10.58 -42.60
N PHE A 88 19.84 -9.74 -42.69
CA PHE A 88 20.97 -9.66 -43.64
C PHE A 88 20.99 -10.50 -44.96
N VAL A 89 21.40 -9.86 -46.09
CA VAL A 89 22.69 -10.07 -46.83
C VAL A 89 22.71 -9.37 -48.22
N SER A 90 23.79 -8.60 -48.45
CA SER A 90 24.57 -8.14 -49.64
C SER A 90 24.05 -7.96 -51.09
N ASP A 91 24.63 -6.90 -51.70
CA ASP A 91 25.15 -6.66 -53.07
C ASP A 91 24.27 -6.20 -54.25
N GLU A 92 24.51 -4.93 -54.59
CA GLU A 92 24.76 -4.23 -55.87
C GLU A 92 24.12 -4.63 -57.23
N GLU A 93 23.68 -3.54 -57.89
CA GLU A 93 23.63 -3.18 -59.33
C GLU A 93 22.40 -3.46 -60.23
N ASP A 94 21.94 -2.32 -60.79
CA ASP A 94 21.28 -2.01 -62.09
C ASP A 94 19.78 -2.28 -62.41
N GLU A 95 19.03 -1.15 -62.34
CA GLU A 95 18.01 -0.53 -63.25
C GLU A 95 17.47 -1.28 -64.52
N PRO A 96 16.37 -0.80 -65.17
CA PRO A 96 15.11 -0.25 -64.67
C PRO A 96 13.86 -0.79 -65.45
N ASP A 97 12.66 -0.43 -64.98
CA ASP A 97 11.65 0.35 -65.75
C ASP A 97 10.16 -0.01 -65.51
N SER A 98 9.41 1.08 -65.32
CA SER A 98 8.00 1.29 -65.65
C SER A 98 6.91 0.79 -64.66
N LYS A 99 6.32 1.75 -63.90
CA LYS A 99 4.99 2.34 -64.17
C LYS A 99 4.32 3.02 -62.97
N LYS A 100 4.07 4.32 -63.17
CA LYS A 100 2.89 5.13 -62.78
C LYS A 100 2.76 5.62 -61.32
N PRO A 101 2.23 6.86 -61.15
CA PRO A 101 2.49 7.66 -59.97
C PRO A 101 1.53 7.29 -58.83
N LYS A 102 2.10 7.01 -57.65
CA LYS A 102 1.34 7.01 -56.39
C LYS A 102 1.75 8.23 -55.58
N LYS A 103 0.72 8.94 -55.11
CA LYS A 103 0.76 10.15 -54.30
C LYS A 103 1.85 10.09 -53.23
N ALA A 104 2.67 11.14 -53.16
CA ALA A 104 3.68 11.35 -52.15
C ALA A 104 3.08 11.19 -50.75
N ARG A 105 3.49 10.14 -50.03
CA ARG A 105 3.50 10.16 -48.58
C ARG A 105 4.59 11.16 -48.20
N SER A 106 4.25 12.24 -47.52
CA SER A 106 5.26 13.08 -46.89
C SER A 106 6.00 12.23 -45.86
N SER A 107 7.18 11.74 -46.22
CA SER A 107 8.13 11.22 -45.25
C SER A 107 8.48 12.39 -44.34
N ARG A 108 7.92 12.40 -43.13
CA ARG A 108 8.35 13.31 -42.06
C ARG A 108 9.83 13.00 -41.87
N VAL A 109 10.70 13.93 -42.27
CA VAL A 109 12.14 13.83 -42.10
C VAL A 109 12.39 13.61 -40.60
N LYS A 110 12.88 12.43 -40.23
CA LYS A 110 13.38 12.21 -38.87
C LYS A 110 14.64 13.06 -38.75
N ASN A 111 14.53 14.22 -38.12
CA ASN A 111 15.71 14.99 -37.76
C ASN A 111 16.60 14.10 -36.86
N PRO A 112 17.85 13.80 -37.25
CA PRO A 112 18.75 13.08 -36.37
C PRO A 112 19.01 13.96 -35.15
N ARG A 113 18.69 13.44 -33.95
CA ARG A 113 19.00 14.11 -32.68
C ARG A 113 20.48 14.50 -32.70
N ARG A 114 20.78 15.79 -32.49
CA ARG A 114 22.15 16.29 -32.40
C ARG A 114 22.86 15.50 -31.29
N ARG A 115 24.10 15.08 -31.53
CA ARG A 115 24.95 14.43 -30.53
C ARG A 115 26.14 15.33 -30.27
N HIS A 116 26.59 15.39 -29.03
CA HIS A 116 27.89 15.97 -28.69
C HIS A 116 29.02 15.10 -29.25
N GLU A 117 30.22 15.65 -29.36
CA GLU A 117 31.42 14.95 -29.87
C GLU A 117 31.78 13.71 -29.02
N ASP A 118 31.34 13.67 -27.77
CA ASP A 118 31.46 12.53 -26.83
C ASP A 118 30.36 11.45 -27.01
N GLY A 119 29.53 11.57 -28.05
CA GLY A 119 28.47 10.60 -28.37
C GLY A 119 27.20 10.70 -27.50
N THR A 120 27.16 11.63 -26.54
CA THR A 120 25.96 11.94 -25.75
C THR A 120 24.92 12.68 -26.60
N VAL A 121 23.63 12.42 -26.36
CA VAL A 121 22.53 13.08 -27.08
C VAL A 121 22.44 14.52 -26.58
N ALA A 122 22.47 15.50 -27.49
CA ALA A 122 22.24 16.89 -27.17
C ALA A 122 20.76 17.06 -26.80
N ILE A 123 20.52 17.47 -25.55
CA ILE A 123 19.21 17.73 -24.99
C ILE A 123 18.72 19.05 -25.58
N ALA A 124 17.50 19.07 -26.13
CA ALA A 124 16.88 20.31 -26.58
C ALA A 124 16.28 21.06 -25.37
N ASP A 125 16.25 22.39 -25.41
CA ASP A 125 15.85 23.23 -24.26
C ASP A 125 14.39 22.95 -23.81
N ASP A 126 13.54 22.43 -24.70
CA ASP A 126 12.17 21.99 -24.46
C ASP A 126 12.05 20.60 -23.80
N GLU A 127 13.11 19.78 -23.80
CA GLU A 127 13.14 18.46 -23.16
C GLU A 127 13.64 18.52 -21.70
N THR A 128 13.84 19.71 -21.14
CA THR A 128 14.30 19.90 -19.76
C THR A 128 13.15 20.38 -18.89
N HIS A 129 12.81 19.63 -17.85
CA HIS A 129 11.83 20.07 -16.86
C HIS A 129 12.32 21.36 -16.18
N VAL A 130 11.40 22.19 -15.68
CA VAL A 130 11.70 23.49 -15.01
C VAL A 130 12.71 23.34 -13.86
N ARG A 131 12.92 22.12 -13.35
CA ARG A 131 13.92 21.77 -12.31
C ARG A 131 15.28 21.32 -12.85
N GLY A 132 15.57 21.52 -14.14
CA GLY A 132 16.85 21.17 -14.77
C GLY A 132 17.05 19.67 -15.01
N THR A 133 16.04 18.84 -14.75
CA THR A 133 16.09 17.41 -15.05
C THR A 133 15.64 17.15 -16.48
N TRP A 134 16.42 16.34 -17.19
CA TRP A 134 16.01 15.91 -18.52
C TRP A 134 14.74 15.07 -18.42
N ASN A 135 13.67 15.56 -19.03
CA ASN A 135 12.37 14.91 -19.10
C ASN A 135 12.11 14.57 -20.57
N PRO A 136 12.67 13.46 -21.05
CA PRO A 136 12.57 13.14 -22.46
C PRO A 136 11.11 13.01 -22.90
N GLY A 137 10.77 13.63 -24.03
CA GLY A 137 9.53 13.38 -24.74
C GLY A 137 9.43 11.93 -25.24
N GLU A 138 8.30 11.60 -25.87
CA GLU A 138 7.97 10.23 -26.26
C GLU A 138 9.11 9.48 -26.99
N HIS A 139 9.27 8.19 -26.64
CA HIS A 139 10.20 7.22 -27.24
C HIS A 139 11.68 7.40 -26.87
N VAL A 140 12.00 6.93 -25.66
CA VAL A 140 13.37 6.84 -25.12
C VAL A 140 13.88 5.41 -25.23
N GLY A 141 15.15 5.24 -25.61
CA GLY A 141 15.80 3.93 -25.58
C GLY A 141 15.85 3.35 -24.15
N LYS A 142 15.78 2.04 -24.00
CA LYS A 142 15.70 1.36 -22.68
C LYS A 142 16.81 1.80 -21.70
N LEU A 143 18.06 1.85 -22.17
CA LEU A 143 19.20 2.27 -21.35
C LEU A 143 19.06 3.72 -20.87
N THR A 144 18.60 4.57 -21.76
CA THR A 144 18.41 5.99 -21.49
C THR A 144 17.26 6.23 -20.51
N HIS A 145 16.17 5.46 -20.62
CA HIS A 145 15.08 5.46 -19.64
C HIS A 145 15.55 5.03 -18.24
N MET A 146 16.40 4.00 -18.15
CA MET A 146 17.00 3.58 -16.88
C MET A 146 17.86 4.70 -16.28
N LYS A 147 18.73 5.34 -17.07
CA LYS A 147 19.58 6.44 -16.59
C LYS A 147 18.78 7.65 -16.11
N VAL A 148 17.68 7.96 -16.77
CA VAL A 148 16.78 9.07 -16.38
C VAL A 148 16.00 8.75 -15.11
N THR A 149 15.62 7.49 -14.92
CA THR A 149 14.83 7.05 -13.77
C THR A 149 15.67 6.85 -12.51
N PHE A 150 16.85 6.22 -12.63
CA PHE A 150 17.69 5.80 -11.51
C PHE A 150 18.99 6.59 -11.38
N GLY A 151 19.42 7.26 -12.44
CA GLY A 151 20.68 7.99 -12.49
C GLY A 151 21.77 7.28 -13.28
N THR A 152 22.95 7.90 -13.30
CA THR A 152 24.16 7.36 -13.93
C THR A 152 25.12 6.73 -12.94
N ASP A 153 24.82 6.76 -11.64
CA ASP A 153 25.63 6.10 -10.61
C ASP A 153 25.57 4.59 -10.83
N GLU A 154 26.75 3.96 -10.80
CA GLU A 154 26.88 2.52 -10.95
C GLU A 154 26.12 1.78 -9.85
N ARG A 155 26.08 2.33 -8.63
CA ARG A 155 25.37 1.75 -7.48
C ARG A 155 23.87 1.60 -7.73
N ASP A 156 23.23 2.67 -8.20
CA ASP A 156 21.81 2.72 -8.53
C ASP A 156 21.47 1.84 -9.74
N LEU A 157 22.37 1.79 -10.74
CA LEU A 157 22.16 0.99 -11.93
C LEU A 157 22.33 -0.50 -11.66
N LEU A 158 23.36 -0.91 -10.90
CA LEU A 158 23.59 -2.32 -10.55
C LEU A 158 22.51 -2.86 -9.61
N SER A 159 22.01 -2.06 -8.65
CA SER A 159 20.87 -2.46 -7.81
C SER A 159 19.60 -2.70 -8.63
N MET A 160 19.38 -1.84 -9.63
CA MET A 160 18.24 -1.99 -10.53
C MET A 160 18.41 -3.17 -11.49
N VAL A 161 19.60 -3.41 -12.02
CA VAL A 161 19.90 -4.59 -12.86
C VAL A 161 19.69 -5.87 -12.06
N TYR A 162 20.19 -5.94 -10.82
CA TYR A 162 19.95 -7.05 -9.90
C TYR A 162 18.45 -7.32 -9.72
N THR A 163 17.67 -6.29 -9.39
CA THR A 163 16.24 -6.43 -9.15
C THR A 163 15.50 -6.83 -10.43
N ARG A 164 15.85 -6.26 -11.58
CA ARG A 164 15.27 -6.61 -12.88
C ARG A 164 15.53 -8.07 -13.22
N ASP A 165 16.78 -8.52 -13.18
CA ASP A 165 17.14 -9.87 -13.62
C ASP A 165 16.50 -10.94 -12.72
N ARG A 166 16.26 -10.60 -11.45
CA ARG A 166 15.60 -11.47 -10.49
C ARG A 166 14.07 -11.47 -10.61
N TRP A 167 13.44 -10.29 -10.72
CA TRP A 167 11.99 -10.13 -10.53
C TRP A 167 11.21 -9.72 -11.77
N ALA A 168 11.87 -9.37 -12.88
CA ALA A 168 11.18 -9.05 -14.13
C ALA A 168 10.80 -10.30 -14.95
N LYS A 169 11.11 -11.51 -14.45
CA LYS A 169 10.62 -12.79 -14.97
C LYS A 169 9.09 -12.77 -14.80
N GLY A 170 8.33 -12.68 -15.90
CA GLY A 170 6.89 -12.34 -15.87
C GLY A 170 5.99 -13.17 -14.94
N VAL A 171 6.46 -14.31 -14.43
CA VAL A 171 5.81 -15.12 -13.39
C VAL A 171 5.58 -14.33 -12.09
N ASP A 172 6.48 -13.40 -11.74
CA ASP A 172 6.40 -12.56 -10.54
C ASP A 172 5.72 -11.20 -10.80
N SER A 173 4.87 -11.09 -11.84
CA SER A 173 4.21 -9.81 -12.19
C SER A 173 3.13 -9.38 -11.19
N THR A 174 2.71 -10.27 -10.28
CA THR A 174 1.70 -9.98 -9.24
C THR A 174 2.22 -10.41 -7.87
N PHE A 175 1.96 -11.65 -7.46
CA PHE A 175 2.53 -12.27 -6.26
C PHE A 175 3.96 -12.76 -6.53
N PRO A 176 4.81 -12.81 -5.49
CA PRO A 176 6.11 -13.46 -5.61
C PRO A 176 5.92 -14.97 -5.73
N THR A 177 6.79 -15.64 -6.49
CA THR A 177 6.84 -17.10 -6.55
C THR A 177 7.82 -17.64 -5.54
N ARG A 178 7.55 -18.84 -5.02
CA ARG A 178 8.46 -19.53 -4.11
C ARG A 178 9.79 -19.87 -4.76
N SER A 179 9.78 -20.14 -6.07
CA SER A 179 11.00 -20.36 -6.85
C SER A 179 11.91 -19.12 -6.83
N SER A 180 11.38 -17.94 -7.15
CA SER A 180 12.17 -16.69 -7.20
C SER A 180 12.62 -16.22 -5.82
N LEU A 181 11.83 -16.51 -4.78
CA LEU A 181 12.23 -16.29 -3.39
C LEU A 181 13.37 -17.22 -2.94
N ASN A 182 13.36 -18.49 -3.36
CA ASN A 182 14.42 -19.46 -3.03
C ASN A 182 15.68 -19.32 -3.90
N GLU A 183 15.56 -18.76 -5.11
CA GLU A 183 16.69 -18.47 -6.00
C GLU A 183 17.61 -17.38 -5.43
N ALA A 184 17.17 -16.66 -4.39
CA ALA A 184 17.93 -15.61 -3.71
C ALA A 184 19.39 -15.99 -3.39
N GLU A 185 19.61 -17.20 -2.87
CA GLU A 185 20.94 -17.67 -2.44
C GLU A 185 21.87 -17.99 -3.62
N LYS A 186 21.31 -18.19 -4.82
CA LYS A 186 22.05 -18.67 -6.00
C LYS A 186 22.30 -17.56 -7.02
N PHE A 187 21.70 -16.39 -6.81
CA PHE A 187 21.79 -15.28 -7.74
C PHE A 187 23.20 -14.66 -7.67
N PRO A 188 23.80 -14.25 -8.80
CA PRO A 188 25.10 -13.61 -8.78
C PRO A 188 25.09 -12.33 -7.94
N ASP A 189 26.19 -12.10 -7.23
CA ASP A 189 26.39 -10.91 -6.41
C ASP A 189 26.69 -9.70 -7.31
N TYR A 190 25.67 -8.87 -7.54
CA TYR A 190 25.81 -7.59 -8.21
C TYR A 190 26.32 -6.50 -7.24
N THR A 191 27.28 -6.81 -6.37
CA THR A 191 27.86 -5.96 -5.28
C THR A 191 26.82 -5.16 -4.47
N TYR A 192 26.25 -4.12 -5.06
CA TYR A 192 25.17 -3.26 -4.55
C TYR A 192 23.74 -3.82 -4.72
N GLY A 193 23.60 -4.98 -5.37
CA GLY A 193 22.33 -5.63 -5.68
C GLY A 193 21.45 -5.90 -4.45
N ALA A 194 21.97 -6.73 -3.55
CA ALA A 194 21.25 -7.15 -2.34
C ALA A 194 21.07 -6.01 -1.30
N THR A 195 21.78 -4.91 -1.47
CA THR A 195 21.79 -3.75 -0.58
C THR A 195 21.13 -2.51 -1.20
N PHE A 196 20.43 -2.67 -2.33
CA PHE A 196 19.62 -1.62 -2.95
C PHE A 196 20.39 -0.34 -3.28
N GLY A 197 21.65 -0.48 -3.73
CA GLY A 197 22.52 0.65 -4.06
C GLY A 197 23.36 1.18 -2.91
N VAL A 198 23.18 0.65 -1.69
CA VAL A 198 24.01 1.01 -0.53
C VAL A 198 25.28 0.17 -0.50
N GLU A 199 26.39 0.74 -0.04
CA GLU A 199 27.64 0.00 0.10
C GLU A 199 27.46 -1.19 1.07
N PRO A 200 27.81 -2.44 0.70
CA PRO A 200 27.59 -3.60 1.58
C PRO A 200 28.24 -3.48 2.96
N GLU A 201 29.41 -2.85 3.03
CA GLU A 201 30.10 -2.58 4.29
C GLU A 201 29.33 -1.60 5.18
N GLU A 202 28.59 -0.64 4.61
CA GLU A 202 27.75 0.28 5.38
C GLU A 202 26.53 -0.44 5.95
N VAL A 203 25.86 -1.30 5.17
CA VAL A 203 24.75 -2.13 5.66
C VAL A 203 25.22 -3.05 6.79
N ARG A 204 26.38 -3.68 6.63
CA ARG A 204 26.99 -4.53 7.66
C ARG A 204 27.36 -3.73 8.92
N LYS A 205 27.89 -2.52 8.75
CA LYS A 205 28.22 -1.63 9.85
C LYS A 205 26.97 -1.16 10.59
N GLU A 206 25.89 -0.83 9.89
CA GLU A 206 24.60 -0.48 10.50
C GLU A 206 24.01 -1.67 11.26
N SER A 207 24.03 -2.87 10.67
CA SER A 207 23.48 -4.08 11.30
C SER A 207 24.26 -4.54 12.53
N THR A 208 25.52 -4.16 12.63
CA THR A 208 26.40 -4.45 13.76
C THR A 208 26.59 -3.19 14.61
N ARG A 209 27.61 -2.37 14.32
CA ARG A 209 27.99 -1.19 15.11
C ARG A 209 26.88 -0.16 15.29
N GLY A 210 25.94 -0.06 14.36
CA GLY A 210 24.75 0.80 14.48
C GLY A 210 23.88 0.48 15.70
N TRP A 211 24.04 -0.70 16.30
CA TRP A 211 23.34 -1.13 17.51
C TRP A 211 24.21 -1.18 18.76
N ASP A 212 25.50 -0.81 18.70
CA ASP A 212 26.40 -0.87 19.88
C ASP A 212 25.87 -0.03 21.05
N TRP A 213 25.28 1.13 20.75
CA TRP A 213 24.65 2.00 21.76
C TRP A 213 23.57 1.27 22.57
N TYR A 214 22.84 0.34 21.93
CA TYR A 214 21.77 -0.38 22.58
C TYR A 214 22.37 -1.33 23.62
N TYR A 215 23.46 -2.03 23.32
CA TYR A 215 24.05 -3.01 24.24
C TYR A 215 24.93 -2.38 25.31
N ALA A 216 25.53 -1.21 25.04
CA ALA A 216 26.40 -0.53 25.98
C ALA A 216 25.72 -0.25 27.34
N ASP A 217 26.46 -0.49 28.43
CA ASP A 217 25.94 -0.36 29.80
C ASP A 217 25.56 1.08 30.18
N ASP A 218 26.17 2.06 29.53
CA ASP A 218 25.94 3.47 29.75
C ASP A 218 24.63 3.94 29.08
N VAL A 219 24.62 4.19 27.78
CA VAL A 219 23.49 4.71 27.01
C VAL A 219 22.38 3.66 26.96
N GLY A 220 22.70 2.44 26.54
CA GLY A 220 21.76 1.32 26.42
C GLY A 220 21.18 0.87 27.75
N GLY A 221 22.02 0.77 28.78
CA GLY A 221 21.58 0.47 30.14
C GLY A 221 20.61 1.51 30.70
N ARG A 222 20.85 2.81 30.46
CA ARG A 222 19.92 3.88 30.82
C ARG A 222 18.63 3.82 30.01
N PHE A 223 18.74 3.62 28.70
CA PHE A 223 17.60 3.51 27.79
C PHE A 223 16.64 2.41 28.25
N ARG A 224 17.14 1.19 28.52
CA ARG A 224 16.34 0.07 29.02
C ARG A 224 15.68 0.35 30.38
N LYS A 225 16.37 1.05 31.29
CA LYS A 225 15.86 1.39 32.63
C LYS A 225 14.73 2.43 32.62
N ARG A 226 14.57 3.22 31.54
CA ARG A 226 13.48 4.21 31.41
C ARG A 226 12.11 3.55 31.30
N GLN A 227 12.04 2.38 30.68
CA GLN A 227 10.77 1.67 30.47
C GLN A 227 10.35 0.93 31.74
N ARG A 228 9.17 1.26 32.25
CA ARG A 228 8.56 0.60 33.41
C ARG A 228 7.33 -0.17 32.96
N ILE A 229 7.41 -1.48 33.17
CA ILE A 229 6.34 -2.43 32.86
C ILE A 229 5.91 -3.10 34.16
N GLU A 230 4.60 -3.19 34.37
CA GLU A 230 3.97 -3.93 35.44
C GLU A 230 3.19 -5.11 34.85
N LYS A 231 3.31 -6.29 35.46
CA LYS A 231 2.51 -7.45 35.06
C LYS A 231 1.11 -7.33 35.66
N ILE A 232 0.09 -7.49 34.85
CA ILE A 232 -1.32 -7.43 35.26
C ILE A 232 -1.99 -8.79 35.04
N ASP A 233 -3.14 -8.99 35.69
CA ASP A 233 -3.93 -10.19 35.52
C ASP A 233 -4.66 -10.21 34.16
N GLU A 234 -4.88 -11.41 33.62
CA GLU A 234 -5.57 -11.58 32.34
C GLU A 234 -7.01 -11.03 32.38
N GLU A 235 -7.70 -11.19 33.51
CA GLU A 235 -9.06 -10.68 33.71
C GLU A 235 -9.10 -9.14 33.67
N GLU A 236 -8.13 -8.47 34.30
CA GLU A 236 -8.00 -7.01 34.24
C GLU A 236 -7.71 -6.56 32.80
N ALA A 237 -6.75 -7.21 32.13
CA ALA A 237 -6.38 -6.86 30.77
C ALA A 237 -7.57 -6.97 29.81
N ARG A 238 -8.30 -8.09 29.86
CA ARG A 238 -9.44 -8.37 28.99
C ARG A 238 -10.65 -7.49 29.27
N SER A 239 -10.92 -7.17 30.53
CA SER A 239 -12.05 -6.31 30.90
C SER A 239 -11.80 -4.85 30.57
N ARG A 240 -10.58 -4.34 30.79
CA ARG A 240 -10.31 -2.91 30.66
C ARG A 240 -9.74 -2.49 29.32
N TYR A 241 -8.77 -3.23 28.78
CA TYR A 241 -7.95 -2.75 27.66
C TYR A 241 -8.27 -3.41 26.32
N LEU A 242 -8.79 -4.65 26.34
CA LEU A 242 -9.25 -5.30 25.12
C LEU A 242 -10.70 -4.89 24.80
N ALA A 243 -11.03 -4.89 23.51
CA ALA A 243 -12.40 -4.72 23.04
C ALA A 243 -13.31 -5.78 23.66
N GLN A 244 -14.52 -5.42 24.08
CA GLN A 244 -15.49 -6.38 24.59
C GLN A 244 -16.51 -6.70 23.50
N GLN A 245 -16.37 -7.87 22.86
CA GLN A 245 -17.41 -8.39 21.96
C GLN A 245 -17.75 -9.84 22.33
N GLY A 246 -18.93 -10.05 22.91
CA GLY A 246 -19.37 -11.39 23.34
C GLY A 246 -19.89 -12.29 22.23
N LYS A 247 -20.15 -11.76 21.02
CA LYS A 247 -20.85 -12.50 19.96
C LYS A 247 -19.89 -13.07 18.93
N LYS A 248 -20.14 -14.32 18.52
CA LYS A 248 -19.37 -14.97 17.47
C LYS A 248 -19.74 -14.39 16.11
N GLN A 249 -18.72 -14.05 15.32
CA GLN A 249 -18.88 -13.62 13.94
C GLN A 249 -19.00 -14.85 13.02
N THR A 250 -19.90 -14.78 12.04
CA THR A 250 -20.02 -15.83 11.02
C THR A 250 -19.17 -15.47 9.81
N VAL A 251 -18.31 -16.39 9.38
CA VAL A 251 -17.44 -16.21 8.22
C VAL A 251 -17.73 -17.29 7.18
N LEU A 252 -17.96 -16.89 5.94
CA LEU A 252 -18.15 -17.76 4.78
C LEU A 252 -16.91 -17.67 3.90
N ILE A 253 -16.25 -18.81 3.68
CA ILE A 253 -15.01 -18.87 2.88
C ILE A 253 -14.89 -20.24 2.21
N GLY A 254 -14.26 -20.28 1.04
CA GLY A 254 -14.09 -21.50 0.23
C GLY A 254 -14.39 -21.24 -1.25
N PRO A 255 -14.43 -22.31 -2.08
CA PRO A 255 -14.80 -22.20 -3.48
C PRO A 255 -16.16 -21.51 -3.67
N VAL A 256 -16.33 -20.77 -4.76
CA VAL A 256 -17.53 -19.94 -5.03
C VAL A 256 -18.83 -20.75 -4.91
N ASP A 257 -18.83 -21.97 -5.43
CA ASP A 257 -20.01 -22.85 -5.44
C ASP A 257 -20.19 -23.65 -4.14
N SER A 258 -19.21 -23.65 -3.24
CA SER A 258 -19.19 -24.52 -2.05
C SER A 258 -18.52 -23.85 -0.84
N GLN A 259 -18.99 -22.67 -0.46
CA GLN A 259 -18.46 -21.94 0.69
C GLN A 259 -18.78 -22.65 2.01
N LYS A 260 -17.78 -22.75 2.88
CA LYS A 260 -17.89 -23.32 4.22
C LYS A 260 -18.12 -22.22 5.25
N ARG A 261 -18.94 -22.51 6.26
CA ARG A 261 -19.24 -21.61 7.37
C ARG A 261 -18.30 -21.86 8.54
N PHE A 262 -17.66 -20.81 9.04
CA PHE A 262 -16.91 -20.76 10.29
C PHE A 262 -17.62 -19.83 11.27
N ARG A 263 -17.61 -20.17 12.56
CA ARG A 263 -18.11 -19.31 13.64
C ARG A 263 -16.96 -19.01 14.58
N LEU A 264 -16.49 -17.77 14.56
CA LEU A 264 -15.31 -17.33 15.31
C LEU A 264 -15.72 -16.41 16.46
N GLY A 265 -15.46 -16.83 17.68
CA GLY A 265 -15.47 -15.95 18.85
C GLY A 265 -14.26 -15.01 18.87
N GLN A 266 -14.27 -14.07 19.80
CA GLN A 266 -13.16 -13.15 19.99
C GLN A 266 -11.89 -13.91 20.44
N ASN A 267 -10.76 -13.56 19.84
CA ASN A 267 -9.45 -14.18 19.98
C ASN A 267 -9.40 -15.66 19.55
N GLU A 268 -10.44 -16.17 18.87
CA GLU A 268 -10.42 -17.49 18.24
C GLU A 268 -9.77 -17.43 16.85
N SER A 269 -9.09 -18.52 16.47
CA SER A 269 -8.50 -18.70 15.15
C SER A 269 -9.02 -19.97 14.46
N ALA A 270 -9.18 -19.90 13.14
CA ALA A 270 -9.53 -21.04 12.30
C ALA A 270 -8.57 -21.19 11.12
N ASN A 271 -8.25 -22.44 10.79
CA ASN A 271 -7.58 -22.78 9.53
C ASN A 271 -8.63 -22.71 8.41
N PHE A 272 -8.53 -21.70 7.55
CA PHE A 272 -9.49 -21.55 6.46
C PHE A 272 -9.24 -22.54 5.32
N GLY A 273 -8.02 -23.09 5.19
CA GLY A 273 -7.67 -24.10 4.21
C GLY A 273 -8.54 -25.37 4.29
N ASP A 274 -9.16 -25.62 5.45
CA ASP A 274 -10.16 -26.67 5.63
C ASP A 274 -11.42 -26.51 4.77
N ALA A 275 -11.66 -25.33 4.17
CA ALA A 275 -12.73 -25.10 3.20
C ALA A 275 -12.38 -25.56 1.77
N TRP A 276 -11.11 -25.80 1.46
CA TRP A 276 -10.62 -26.26 0.16
C TRP A 276 -10.28 -27.74 0.13
N LYS A 277 -10.47 -28.46 1.25
CA LYS A 277 -10.33 -29.92 1.26
C LYS A 277 -11.46 -30.53 0.42
N PRO A 278 -11.16 -31.46 -0.52
CA PRO A 278 -12.20 -32.13 -1.26
C PRO A 278 -13.15 -32.81 -0.27
N GLY A 279 -14.43 -32.46 -0.34
CA GLY A 279 -15.44 -33.08 0.49
C GLY A 279 -15.42 -34.59 0.26
N ALA A 280 -15.66 -35.38 1.31
CA ALA A 280 -15.97 -36.80 1.17
C ALA A 280 -17.32 -36.94 0.46
N THR A 281 -17.35 -36.71 -0.86
CA THR A 281 -18.52 -37.01 -1.68
C THR A 281 -18.74 -38.51 -1.67
N LYS A 282 -19.81 -38.93 -0.99
CA LYS A 282 -20.37 -40.27 -1.06
C LYS A 282 -20.86 -40.54 -2.49
N SER A 283 -19.99 -41.04 -3.36
CA SER A 283 -20.43 -41.93 -4.45
C SER A 283 -19.24 -42.70 -5.04
N GLY A 284 -19.30 -44.03 -4.91
CA GLY A 284 -18.89 -44.98 -5.95
C GLY A 284 -17.42 -45.02 -6.38
N THR A 285 -16.77 -46.14 -6.08
CA THR A 285 -15.50 -46.63 -6.66
C THR A 285 -14.25 -45.81 -6.35
N ALA A 286 -13.74 -46.06 -5.14
CA ALA A 286 -12.36 -45.74 -4.77
C ALA A 286 -11.38 -46.52 -5.66
N LYS A 287 -10.61 -45.80 -6.49
CA LYS A 287 -9.25 -46.22 -6.83
C LYS A 287 -8.32 -45.53 -5.84
N ASN A 288 -7.61 -46.36 -5.07
CA ASN A 288 -6.58 -45.96 -4.13
C ASN A 288 -5.49 -45.12 -4.82
N SER A 289 -5.53 -43.81 -4.60
CA SER A 289 -4.34 -42.96 -4.65
C SER A 289 -4.24 -42.24 -3.32
N THR A 290 -3.54 -42.84 -2.37
CA THR A 290 -3.13 -42.24 -1.10
C THR A 290 -2.02 -41.21 -1.32
N GLU A 291 -2.28 -40.22 -2.15
CA GLU A 291 -1.57 -38.94 -2.10
C GLU A 291 -2.54 -37.96 -1.46
N SER A 292 -2.27 -37.58 -0.21
CA SER A 292 -2.97 -36.46 0.41
C SER A 292 -2.65 -35.21 -0.39
N LYS A 293 -3.48 -34.91 -1.39
CA LYS A 293 -3.40 -33.67 -2.16
C LYS A 293 -3.37 -32.53 -1.15
N LYS A 294 -2.24 -31.83 -1.07
CA LYS A 294 -2.08 -30.65 -0.21
C LYS A 294 -3.28 -29.71 -0.45
N PRO A 295 -3.87 -29.14 0.60
CA PRO A 295 -4.95 -28.18 0.42
C PRO A 295 -4.47 -27.05 -0.49
N LEU A 296 -5.33 -26.62 -1.42
CA LEU A 296 -4.96 -25.63 -2.45
C LEU A 296 -4.50 -24.30 -1.83
N ARG A 297 -4.99 -23.99 -0.63
CA ARG A 297 -4.66 -22.76 0.11
C ARG A 297 -4.52 -23.07 1.60
N GLU A 298 -3.55 -22.43 2.23
CA GLU A 298 -3.25 -22.61 3.66
C GLU A 298 -3.11 -21.25 4.33
N GLY A 299 -3.86 -21.03 5.41
CA GLY A 299 -3.77 -19.81 6.18
C GLY A 299 -4.75 -19.76 7.34
N TRP A 300 -4.59 -18.72 8.15
CA TRP A 300 -5.33 -18.50 9.39
C TRP A 300 -6.30 -17.33 9.26
N LEU A 301 -7.52 -17.52 9.76
CA LEU A 301 -8.44 -16.44 10.09
C LEU A 301 -8.46 -16.26 11.60
N LEU A 302 -8.33 -15.02 12.07
CA LEU A 302 -8.44 -14.65 13.48
C LEU A 302 -9.55 -13.61 13.62
N ASN A 303 -10.33 -13.68 14.70
CA ASN A 303 -11.30 -12.64 15.04
C ASN A 303 -10.86 -11.93 16.31
N LEU A 304 -10.64 -10.61 16.25
CA LEU A 304 -10.28 -9.81 17.42
C LEU A 304 -11.43 -8.94 17.96
N GLY A 305 -12.59 -9.01 17.31
CA GLY A 305 -13.88 -8.49 17.79
C GLY A 305 -14.17 -7.01 17.49
N GLN A 306 -13.18 -6.25 17.04
CA GLN A 306 -13.36 -4.88 16.56
C GLN A 306 -12.32 -4.56 15.49
N LYS A 307 -12.59 -3.55 14.66
CA LYS A 307 -11.74 -2.98 13.62
C LYS A 307 -10.27 -3.05 13.97
N ILE A 308 -9.52 -3.63 13.03
CA ILE A 308 -8.07 -3.64 13.10
C ILE A 308 -7.57 -2.23 12.78
N GLN A 309 -7.04 -1.53 13.78
CA GLN A 309 -6.57 -0.15 13.63
C GLN A 309 -5.15 -0.11 13.05
N CYS A 310 -4.27 -0.97 13.54
CA CYS A 310 -2.89 -1.08 13.07
C CYS A 310 -2.44 -2.54 13.07
N MET A 311 -1.56 -2.89 12.12
CA MET A 311 -0.98 -4.22 12.03
C MET A 311 0.40 -4.15 11.35
N ALA A 312 1.41 -4.81 11.94
CA ALA A 312 2.76 -4.87 11.38
C ALA A 312 3.53 -6.09 11.92
N TRP A 313 4.23 -6.81 11.04
CA TRP A 313 5.14 -7.89 11.44
C TRP A 313 6.42 -7.33 12.07
N ALA A 314 6.90 -7.99 13.14
CA ALA A 314 8.17 -7.66 13.76
C ALA A 314 9.34 -8.06 12.84
N PRO A 315 10.27 -7.15 12.51
CA PRO A 315 11.46 -7.46 11.72
C PRO A 315 12.52 -8.17 12.58
N ASN A 316 13.64 -8.53 11.96
CA ASN A 316 14.80 -9.15 12.61
C ASN A 316 14.47 -10.46 13.36
N GLN A 317 13.58 -11.28 12.79
CA GLN A 317 13.18 -12.58 13.33
C GLN A 317 13.74 -13.73 12.46
N PRO A 318 14.98 -14.18 12.72
CA PRO A 318 15.61 -15.27 11.95
C PRO A 318 15.05 -16.66 12.31
N GLY A 319 14.26 -16.78 13.38
CA GLY A 319 13.67 -18.03 13.81
C GLY A 319 12.43 -18.45 13.01
N LEU A 320 11.97 -19.69 13.23
CA LEU A 320 10.73 -20.19 12.64
C LEU A 320 9.47 -19.58 13.24
N THR A 321 9.56 -18.87 14.37
CA THR A 321 8.43 -18.15 14.96
C THR A 321 8.48 -16.69 14.54
N GLN A 322 7.40 -16.23 13.93
CA GLN A 322 7.18 -14.88 13.42
C GLN A 322 6.13 -14.19 14.28
N TYR A 323 6.26 -12.88 14.46
CA TYR A 323 5.41 -12.13 15.39
C TYR A 323 4.69 -10.99 14.67
N LEU A 324 3.37 -10.94 14.85
CA LEU A 324 2.50 -9.91 14.29
C LEU A 324 2.02 -9.00 15.42
N GLY A 325 2.38 -7.72 15.36
CA GLY A 325 1.82 -6.70 16.23
C GLY A 325 0.46 -6.24 15.68
N VAL A 326 -0.55 -6.21 16.54
CA VAL A 326 -1.92 -5.84 16.19
C VAL A 326 -2.49 -4.89 17.24
N VAL A 327 -3.18 -3.86 16.77
CA VAL A 327 -3.88 -2.89 17.61
C VAL A 327 -5.37 -2.93 17.29
N VAL A 328 -6.16 -3.13 18.34
CA VAL A 328 -7.62 -3.13 18.28
C VAL A 328 -8.12 -2.16 19.36
N PRO A 329 -8.79 -1.05 18.99
CA PRO A 329 -9.30 -0.11 19.96
C PRO A 329 -10.48 -0.72 20.72
N ILE A 330 -10.71 -0.26 21.94
CA ILE A 330 -11.91 -0.60 22.72
C ILE A 330 -13.18 -0.13 22.00
N THR A 331 -14.32 -0.74 22.33
CA THR A 331 -15.59 -0.41 21.67
C THR A 331 -16.06 1.01 22.01
N LYS A 332 -16.99 1.55 21.22
CA LYS A 332 -17.53 2.90 21.45
C LYS A 332 -18.23 2.98 22.81
N GLU A 333 -18.93 1.92 23.20
CA GLU A 333 -19.62 1.78 24.49
C GLU A 333 -18.61 1.78 25.65
N GLN A 334 -17.47 1.09 25.49
CA GLN A 334 -16.39 1.14 26.47
C GLN A 334 -15.80 2.56 26.59
N LYS A 335 -15.70 3.32 25.48
CA LYS A 335 -15.20 4.70 25.49
C LYS A 335 -16.11 5.67 26.26
N GLU A 336 -17.42 5.40 26.34
CA GLU A 336 -18.35 6.24 27.11
C GLU A 336 -18.04 6.25 28.62
N GLY A 337 -17.40 5.18 29.12
CA GLY A 337 -16.92 5.10 30.51
C GLY A 337 -15.72 5.99 30.82
N TYR A 338 -15.08 6.59 29.81
CA TYR A 338 -13.90 7.45 29.97
C TYR A 338 -14.26 8.88 29.59
N PRO A 339 -14.50 9.76 30.58
CA PRO A 339 -14.88 11.14 30.31
C PRO A 339 -13.76 11.87 29.58
N ASP A 340 -14.11 12.59 28.53
CA ASP A 340 -13.17 13.43 27.80
C ASP A 340 -12.95 14.73 28.58
N PRO A 341 -11.74 14.96 29.14
CA PRO A 341 -11.46 16.13 29.96
C PRO A 341 -11.56 17.44 29.16
N LEU A 342 -11.51 17.37 27.82
CA LEU A 342 -11.52 18.51 26.93
C LEU A 342 -12.88 18.67 26.22
N LYS A 343 -13.93 17.92 26.61
CA LYS A 343 -15.25 17.91 25.95
C LYS A 343 -15.91 19.30 25.88
N HIS A 344 -15.69 20.12 26.90
CA HIS A 344 -16.31 21.45 27.04
C HIS A 344 -15.39 22.60 26.62
N GLN A 345 -14.15 22.31 26.23
CA GLN A 345 -13.23 23.31 25.74
C GLN A 345 -13.49 23.47 24.24
N ALA A 346 -13.64 24.71 23.76
CA ALA A 346 -13.66 25.00 22.32
C ALA A 346 -12.30 24.57 21.75
N GLY A 347 -12.24 23.34 21.24
CA GLY A 347 -10.98 22.69 20.88
C GLY A 347 -10.44 23.21 19.55
N LEU A 348 -9.10 23.25 19.45
CA LEU A 348 -8.44 23.23 18.15
C LEU A 348 -8.96 22.03 17.33
N PRO A 349 -9.08 22.13 15.99
CA PRO A 349 -9.60 21.05 15.13
C PRO A 349 -8.89 19.71 15.34
N PHE A 350 -7.61 19.75 15.71
CA PHE A 350 -6.77 18.60 16.00
C PHE A 350 -6.32 18.64 17.46
N ARG A 351 -7.00 17.88 18.32
CA ARG A 351 -6.69 17.78 19.75
C ARG A 351 -6.42 16.36 20.19
N SER A 352 -5.75 16.25 21.34
CA SER A 352 -5.58 15.00 22.07
C SER A 352 -6.94 14.36 22.39
N SER A 353 -7.04 13.05 22.23
CA SER A 353 -8.19 12.27 22.70
C SER A 353 -8.15 12.11 24.22
N ALA A 354 -9.27 11.67 24.79
CA ALA A 354 -9.28 11.18 26.16
C ALA A 354 -8.26 10.02 26.33
N PRO A 355 -7.78 9.77 27.56
CA PRO A 355 -6.84 8.69 27.87
C PRO A 355 -7.55 7.33 27.86
N TYR A 356 -8.11 6.96 26.70
CA TYR A 356 -8.72 5.67 26.49
C TYR A 356 -7.67 4.56 26.71
N PRO A 357 -8.03 3.45 27.37
CA PRO A 357 -7.16 2.30 27.43
C PRO A 357 -6.99 1.71 26.02
N CYS A 358 -5.79 1.23 25.75
CA CYS A 358 -5.41 0.64 24.49
C CYS A 358 -4.49 -0.56 24.74
N THR A 359 -4.57 -1.56 23.85
CA THR A 359 -3.66 -2.72 23.87
C THR A 359 -2.98 -2.90 22.54
N LEU A 360 -1.65 -3.05 22.58
CA LEU A 360 -0.86 -3.66 21.52
C LEU A 360 -0.74 -5.16 21.79
N GLN A 361 -1.32 -5.97 20.91
CA GLN A 361 -1.29 -7.43 20.97
C GLN A 361 -0.20 -7.99 20.06
N ILE A 362 0.64 -8.89 20.58
CA ILE A 362 1.67 -9.60 19.81
C ILE A 362 1.24 -11.05 19.62
N TRP A 363 0.94 -11.42 18.38
CA TRP A 363 0.52 -12.76 17.98
C TRP A 363 1.68 -13.52 17.35
N ALA A 364 1.91 -14.77 17.77
CA ALA A 364 2.93 -15.64 17.20
C ALA A 364 2.34 -16.59 16.16
N PHE A 365 3.03 -16.67 15.03
CA PHE A 365 2.79 -17.61 13.94
C PHE A 365 4.04 -18.46 13.75
N LYS A 366 3.86 -19.75 13.47
CA LYS A 366 4.98 -20.68 13.32
C LYS A 366 5.12 -21.11 11.87
N ALA A 367 6.36 -21.11 11.41
CA ALA A 367 6.77 -21.62 10.12
C ALA A 367 7.06 -23.11 10.24
N LYS A 368 6.75 -23.83 9.17
CA LYS A 368 7.04 -25.25 9.06
C LYS A 368 8.54 -25.45 8.86
N ARG A 369 9.09 -26.47 9.51
CA ARG A 369 10.48 -26.88 9.30
C ARG A 369 10.56 -27.65 7.98
N GLU A 370 10.96 -26.96 6.92
CA GLU A 370 11.17 -27.50 5.57
C GLU A 370 12.59 -27.19 5.10
N ASP A 371 13.10 -27.91 4.10
CA ASP A 371 14.45 -27.70 3.56
C ASP A 371 14.51 -26.50 2.60
N SER A 372 13.37 -26.01 2.11
CA SER A 372 13.30 -24.82 1.26
C SER A 372 13.78 -23.58 1.99
N PHE A 373 14.46 -22.67 1.29
CA PHE A 373 14.97 -21.44 1.88
C PHE A 373 13.86 -20.62 2.56
N THR A 374 12.80 -20.31 1.82
CA THR A 374 11.56 -19.76 2.37
C THR A 374 10.63 -20.85 2.89
N LYS A 375 9.91 -20.56 3.97
CA LYS A 375 9.11 -21.51 4.74
C LYS A 375 7.62 -21.27 4.56
N THR A 376 6.84 -22.35 4.61
CA THR A 376 5.37 -22.31 4.65
C THR A 376 4.85 -22.11 6.08
N LEU A 377 3.60 -21.65 6.20
CA LEU A 377 2.88 -21.60 7.48
C LEU A 377 2.70 -23.00 8.05
N ASP A 378 2.99 -23.19 9.33
CA ASP A 378 2.70 -24.45 10.02
C ASP A 378 1.22 -24.50 10.45
N MET A 379 0.40 -25.15 9.63
CA MET A 379 -1.03 -25.29 9.87
C MET A 379 -1.38 -26.25 11.02
N SER A 380 -0.41 -26.96 11.60
CA SER A 380 -0.63 -27.82 12.78
C SER A 380 -0.62 -27.03 14.09
N ILE A 381 -0.01 -25.84 14.10
CA ILE A 381 0.16 -25.00 15.28
C ILE A 381 -0.69 -23.74 15.12
N LYS A 382 -1.78 -23.66 15.88
CA LYS A 382 -2.65 -22.47 15.89
C LYS A 382 -1.86 -21.23 16.31
N PRO A 383 -2.15 -20.06 15.71
CA PRO A 383 -1.58 -18.80 16.16
C PRO A 383 -2.03 -18.49 17.58
N ARG A 384 -1.15 -17.85 18.36
CA ARG A 384 -1.38 -17.58 19.78
C ARG A 384 -0.98 -16.16 20.14
N LEU A 385 -1.78 -15.54 21.00
CA LEU A 385 -1.37 -14.33 21.69
C LEU A 385 -0.17 -14.65 22.60
N ARG A 386 0.87 -13.83 22.54
CA ARG A 386 2.08 -13.99 23.37
C ARG A 386 2.25 -12.87 24.38
N LEU A 387 1.86 -11.65 23.98
CA LEU A 387 1.98 -10.48 24.82
C LEU A 387 0.86 -9.49 24.51
N ALA A 388 0.28 -8.91 25.54
CA ALA A 388 -0.62 -7.78 25.48
C ALA A 388 0.00 -6.62 26.27
N LEU A 389 0.47 -5.60 25.56
CA LEU A 389 0.99 -4.36 26.14
C LEU A 389 -0.15 -3.35 26.27
N CYS A 390 -0.55 -3.09 27.51
CA CYS A 390 -1.69 -2.25 27.88
C CYS A 390 -1.21 -0.85 28.27
N THR A 391 -1.85 0.18 27.74
CA THR A 391 -1.50 1.60 27.95
C THR A 391 -2.75 2.42 28.18
N ASP A 392 -2.66 3.46 29.01
CA ASP A 392 -3.75 4.44 29.25
C ASP A 392 -3.50 5.77 28.51
N TRP A 393 -2.87 5.72 27.32
CA TRP A 393 -2.42 6.90 26.56
C TRP A 393 -3.37 7.32 25.43
N GLY A 394 -4.57 6.75 25.37
CA GLY A 394 -5.50 6.90 24.25
C GLY A 394 -5.29 5.86 23.15
N ASP A 395 -6.08 5.95 22.09
CA ASP A 395 -6.01 5.01 20.96
C ASP A 395 -4.63 5.04 20.30
N LEU A 396 -4.00 3.88 20.11
CA LEU A 396 -2.78 3.76 19.32
C LEU A 396 -3.13 3.82 17.82
N ARG A 397 -2.81 4.96 17.18
CA ARG A 397 -3.28 5.31 15.82
C ARG A 397 -2.36 4.83 14.70
N ARG A 398 -1.06 4.73 14.98
CA ARG A 398 -0.02 4.29 14.04
C ARG A 398 1.02 3.48 14.80
N ILE A 399 1.59 2.46 14.17
CA ILE A 399 2.72 1.68 14.67
C ILE A 399 3.78 1.54 13.58
N ALA A 400 5.06 1.54 13.96
CA ALA A 400 6.18 1.31 13.06
C ALA A 400 7.31 0.60 13.82
N TRP A 401 7.59 -0.66 13.45
CA TRP A 401 8.78 -1.35 13.94
C TRP A 401 10.03 -0.71 13.34
N CYS A 402 11.12 -0.67 14.11
CA CYS A 402 12.42 -0.26 13.59
C CYS A 402 12.85 -1.24 12.48
N PRO A 403 12.91 -0.81 11.20
CA PRO A 403 13.17 -1.70 10.07
C PRO A 403 14.64 -2.02 9.89
N MET A 404 15.54 -1.28 10.55
CA MET A 404 16.98 -1.43 10.39
C MET A 404 17.42 -2.85 10.77
N PRO A 405 18.30 -3.48 9.96
CA PRO A 405 18.77 -4.82 10.24
C PRO A 405 19.51 -4.82 11.57
N ARG A 406 19.36 -5.91 12.33
CA ARG A 406 20.07 -6.10 13.61
C ARG A 406 20.65 -7.51 13.64
N ALA A 407 21.97 -7.60 13.59
CA ALA A 407 22.65 -8.89 13.69
C ALA A 407 22.41 -9.52 15.06
N ALA A 408 22.27 -10.85 15.10
CA ALA A 408 22.17 -11.58 16.35
C ALA A 408 23.48 -11.41 17.15
N ARG A 409 23.36 -11.28 18.47
CA ARG A 409 24.50 -11.19 19.39
C ARG A 409 24.32 -12.09 20.60
N ASP A 410 25.42 -12.45 21.25
CA ASP A 410 25.40 -13.33 22.42
C ASP A 410 24.61 -12.71 23.59
N GLU A 411 24.65 -11.38 23.73
CA GLU A 411 23.91 -10.64 24.76
C GLU A 411 22.38 -10.79 24.58
N ASP A 412 21.90 -11.03 23.36
CA ASP A 412 20.48 -11.30 23.12
C ASP A 412 20.05 -12.66 23.68
N ASP A 413 20.97 -13.62 23.80
CA ASP A 413 20.71 -14.95 24.34
C ASP A 413 20.88 -15.01 25.86
N GLU A 414 21.73 -14.16 26.43
CA GLU A 414 21.89 -13.99 27.88
C GLU A 414 20.69 -13.30 28.55
N ASP A 415 19.97 -12.41 27.85
CA ASP A 415 18.80 -11.73 28.40
C ASP A 415 17.69 -12.75 28.76
N PRO A 416 17.15 -12.73 30.01
CA PRO A 416 16.05 -13.62 30.40
C PRO A 416 14.81 -13.47 29.51
N LEU A 417 14.63 -12.29 28.89
CA LEU A 417 13.56 -12.02 27.94
C LEU A 417 14.11 -11.97 26.51
N ARG A 418 13.32 -12.49 25.57
CA ARG A 418 13.61 -12.38 24.14
C ARG A 418 13.24 -10.99 23.64
N ASN A 419 14.20 -10.29 23.05
CA ASN A 419 13.96 -9.03 22.36
C ASN A 419 13.27 -9.25 21.01
N LEU A 420 12.16 -8.56 20.76
CA LEU A 420 11.52 -8.50 19.44
C LEU A 420 11.97 -7.30 18.61
N GLY A 421 12.34 -6.20 19.26
CA GLY A 421 12.79 -4.97 18.64
C GLY A 421 12.10 -3.73 19.20
N LEU A 422 12.50 -2.58 18.66
CA LEU A 422 11.93 -1.29 19.01
C LEU A 422 10.68 -1.01 18.18
N LEU A 423 9.60 -0.61 18.84
CA LEU A 423 8.35 -0.22 18.19
C LEU A 423 8.03 1.24 18.51
N ALA A 424 7.96 2.07 17.46
CA ALA A 424 7.44 3.42 17.55
C ALA A 424 5.92 3.41 17.36
N GLY A 425 5.22 4.30 18.06
CA GLY A 425 3.79 4.49 17.91
C GLY A 425 3.35 5.94 18.13
N VAL A 426 2.17 6.27 17.59
CA VAL A 426 1.50 7.56 17.82
C VAL A 426 0.19 7.30 18.55
N TRP A 427 0.09 7.83 19.77
CA TRP A 427 -1.08 7.65 20.63
C TRP A 427 -2.07 8.79 20.53
N GLY A 428 -3.30 8.54 20.97
CA GLY A 428 -4.41 9.47 20.89
C GLY A 428 -4.20 10.77 21.68
N ASP A 429 -3.38 10.72 22.73
CA ASP A 429 -2.91 11.90 23.48
C ASP A 429 -1.97 12.84 22.69
N GLY A 430 -1.55 12.42 21.49
CA GLY A 430 -0.74 13.21 20.56
C GLY A 430 0.76 13.08 20.76
N TYR A 431 1.23 12.17 21.61
CA TYR A 431 2.65 11.87 21.76
C TYR A 431 3.10 10.80 20.76
N VAL A 432 4.37 10.90 20.35
CA VAL A 432 5.12 9.77 19.81
C VAL A 432 5.82 9.06 20.96
N ARG A 433 5.79 7.74 20.98
CA ARG A 433 6.55 6.94 21.96
C ARG A 433 7.24 5.77 21.29
N VAL A 434 8.35 5.34 21.88
CA VAL A 434 9.03 4.10 21.50
C VAL A 434 8.96 3.14 22.69
N ILE A 435 8.65 1.88 22.40
CA ILE A 435 8.62 0.78 23.36
C ILE A 435 9.65 -0.26 22.93
N ASP A 436 10.48 -0.70 23.87
CA ASP A 436 11.35 -1.85 23.70
C ASP A 436 10.56 -3.13 23.99
N VAL A 437 10.19 -3.87 22.95
CA VAL A 437 9.26 -4.99 23.06
C VAL A 437 10.04 -6.27 23.38
N LYS A 438 9.87 -6.76 24.60
CA LYS A 438 10.46 -8.02 25.07
C LYS A 438 9.38 -9.04 25.42
N LEU A 439 9.68 -10.31 25.18
CA LEU A 439 8.81 -11.46 25.45
C LEU A 439 9.48 -12.45 26.38
N SER A 440 8.71 -13.15 27.21
CA SER A 440 9.21 -14.38 27.83
C SER A 440 9.67 -15.41 26.80
N ARG A 441 10.77 -16.09 27.11
CA ARG A 441 11.30 -17.21 26.32
C ARG A 441 10.38 -18.43 26.32
N ASN A 442 9.42 -18.53 27.27
CA ASN A 442 8.46 -19.62 27.29
C ASN A 442 7.49 -19.49 26.09
N PRO A 443 7.53 -20.42 25.11
CA PRO A 443 6.74 -20.31 23.89
C PRO A 443 5.23 -20.47 24.11
N ASN A 444 4.81 -21.03 25.25
CA ASN A 444 3.42 -21.31 25.58
C ASN A 444 2.80 -20.25 26.51
N ALA A 445 3.59 -19.34 27.08
CA ALA A 445 3.09 -18.31 27.97
C ALA A 445 2.49 -17.13 27.19
N THR A 446 1.34 -16.65 27.66
CA THR A 446 0.75 -15.37 27.29
C THR A 446 0.97 -14.39 28.44
N GLU A 447 1.50 -13.22 28.15
CA GLU A 447 1.80 -12.20 29.16
C GLU A 447 0.90 -10.98 28.98
N PHE A 448 0.41 -10.45 30.09
CA PHE A 448 -0.40 -9.23 30.13
C PHE A 448 0.36 -8.21 30.96
N ASN A 449 0.76 -7.12 30.31
CA ASN A 449 1.72 -6.17 30.86
C ASN A 449 1.18 -4.76 30.66
N LYS A 450 1.10 -3.96 31.72
CA LYS A 450 0.82 -2.54 31.67
C LYS A 450 2.11 -1.75 31.52
N VAL A 451 2.16 -0.86 30.55
CA VAL A 451 3.31 0.03 30.33
C VAL A 451 3.00 1.37 31.00
N HIS A 452 3.80 1.72 32.01
CA HIS A 452 3.67 2.99 32.73
C HIS A 452 4.52 4.08 32.08
N THR A 453 5.76 3.75 31.76
CA THR A 453 6.69 4.66 31.07
C THR A 453 7.32 3.95 29.87
N PRO A 454 7.37 4.59 28.68
CA PRO A 454 8.07 4.06 27.52
C PRO A 454 9.60 4.24 27.64
N VAL A 455 10.38 3.68 26.70
CA VAL A 455 11.83 3.99 26.61
C VAL A 455 12.09 5.41 26.11
N PHE A 456 11.19 5.94 25.30
CA PHE A 456 11.23 7.31 24.77
C PHE A 456 9.80 7.83 24.59
N GLU A 457 9.59 9.10 24.92
CA GLU A 457 8.38 9.84 24.57
C GLU A 457 8.70 11.27 24.20
N ALA A 458 7.98 11.79 23.20
CA ALA A 458 8.08 13.18 22.78
C ALA A 458 6.74 13.69 22.28
N LYS A 459 6.54 15.00 22.41
CA LYS A 459 5.41 15.71 21.81
C LYS A 459 5.86 17.12 21.42
N PRO A 460 5.52 17.58 20.22
CA PRO A 460 5.79 18.97 19.84
C PRO A 460 4.95 19.93 20.71
N PRO A 461 5.49 21.10 21.13
CA PRO A 461 4.89 21.94 22.18
C PRO A 461 3.44 22.39 21.98
N SER A 462 2.98 22.55 20.73
CA SER A 462 1.68 23.18 20.43
C SER A 462 0.82 22.40 19.43
N THR A 463 1.12 21.12 19.21
CA THR A 463 0.40 20.28 18.23
C THR A 463 0.43 18.81 18.65
N VAL A 464 -0.13 17.93 17.83
CA VAL A 464 -0.14 16.48 18.05
C VAL A 464 0.62 15.76 16.96
N CYS A 465 1.30 14.68 17.32
CA CYS A 465 1.90 13.74 16.39
C CYS A 465 0.80 13.00 15.60
N THR A 466 1.08 12.69 14.34
CA THR A 466 0.10 12.10 13.40
C THR A 466 0.60 10.80 12.76
N CYS A 467 1.87 10.76 12.38
CA CYS A 467 2.54 9.63 11.77
C CYS A 467 4.04 9.64 12.17
N ALA A 468 4.71 8.50 12.06
CA ALA A 468 6.12 8.36 12.40
C ALA A 468 6.83 7.37 11.46
N ALA A 469 8.11 7.63 11.17
CA ALA A 469 9.00 6.72 10.46
C ALA A 469 10.40 6.74 11.08
N TRP A 470 11.10 5.62 10.98
CA TRP A 470 12.49 5.48 11.42
C TRP A 470 13.44 6.01 10.34
N LEU A 471 14.49 6.73 10.75
CA LEU A 471 15.57 7.21 9.86
C LEU A 471 16.86 6.43 10.07
N SER A 472 17.08 5.98 11.30
CA SER A 472 18.23 5.20 11.75
C SER A 472 17.77 4.36 12.96
N PRO A 473 18.62 3.48 13.53
CA PRO A 473 18.31 2.79 14.79
C PRO A 473 18.04 3.75 15.97
N THR A 474 18.48 5.01 15.87
CA THR A 474 18.40 6.01 16.94
C THR A 474 17.44 7.16 16.65
N ASP A 475 17.09 7.42 15.39
CA ASP A 475 16.38 8.63 15.01
C ASP A 475 15.01 8.33 14.38
N ILE A 476 14.02 9.13 14.78
CA ILE A 476 12.65 9.02 14.32
C ILE A 476 12.16 10.36 13.78
N ALA A 477 11.56 10.35 12.60
CA ALA A 477 10.85 11.47 12.01
C ALA A 477 9.35 11.33 12.26
N VAL A 478 8.68 12.45 12.52
CA VAL A 478 7.29 12.49 12.93
C VAL A 478 6.56 13.64 12.25
N GLY A 479 5.43 13.34 11.63
CA GLY A 479 4.53 14.36 11.09
C GLY A 479 3.60 14.93 12.16
N CYS A 480 3.30 16.21 12.08
CA CYS A 480 2.45 16.92 13.03
C CYS A 480 1.14 17.42 12.39
N ALA A 481 0.12 17.65 13.21
CA ALA A 481 -1.20 18.09 12.76
C ALA A 481 -1.23 19.52 12.18
N ASN A 482 -0.19 20.31 12.42
CA ASN A 482 -0.03 21.68 11.92
C ASN A 482 0.85 21.76 10.65
N GLY A 483 1.22 20.62 10.05
CA GLY A 483 2.08 20.59 8.87
C GLY A 483 3.59 20.56 9.13
N PHE A 484 4.02 20.53 10.40
CA PHE A 484 5.43 20.45 10.75
C PHE A 484 5.94 19.00 10.75
N VAL A 485 7.20 18.82 10.38
CA VAL A 485 7.93 17.56 10.58
C VAL A 485 8.94 17.78 11.70
N ALA A 486 8.91 16.89 12.68
CA ALA A 486 9.81 16.88 13.82
C ALA A 486 10.72 15.65 13.77
N ILE A 487 12.02 15.79 14.06
CA ILE A 487 12.96 14.67 14.17
C ILE A 487 13.62 14.67 15.53
N TRP A 488 13.56 13.52 16.20
CA TRP A 488 14.18 13.29 17.48
C TRP A 488 15.19 12.14 17.41
N SER A 489 16.19 12.25 18.27
CA SER A 489 17.02 11.11 18.63
C SER A 489 16.48 10.46 19.91
N ILE A 490 16.25 9.15 19.88
CA ILE A 490 15.70 8.39 21.02
C ILE A 490 16.74 8.18 22.13
N ILE A 491 18.02 8.38 21.81
CA ILE A 491 19.16 8.24 22.72
C ILE A 491 19.43 9.51 23.57
N ALA A 492 18.43 10.39 23.71
CA ALA A 492 18.57 11.73 24.31
C ALA A 492 19.44 11.79 25.59
N SER A 493 20.34 12.78 25.59
CA SER A 493 21.41 13.06 26.57
C SER A 493 20.91 13.33 28.00
N GLU A 494 21.79 13.19 29.00
CA GLU A 494 21.53 13.28 30.45
C GLU A 494 20.81 14.56 30.90
N GLU A 495 20.90 15.64 30.13
CA GLU A 495 20.44 16.97 30.48
C GLU A 495 19.04 17.31 29.95
N SER A 496 18.45 16.45 29.11
CA SER A 496 17.11 16.74 28.58
C SER A 496 16.06 16.60 29.68
N SER A 497 15.33 17.70 29.89
CA SER A 497 14.11 17.79 30.70
C SER A 497 13.11 16.68 30.35
N SER A 498 12.02 16.57 31.11
CA SER A 498 10.94 15.62 30.85
C SER A 498 10.28 15.72 29.46
N ALA A 499 10.69 16.68 28.61
CA ALA A 499 10.24 16.85 27.25
C ALA A 499 11.44 17.03 26.29
N PRO A 500 11.89 15.98 25.58
CA PRO A 500 13.00 16.10 24.63
C PRO A 500 12.62 17.01 23.46
N LEU A 501 13.51 17.97 23.15
CA LEU A 501 13.34 18.86 22.01
C LEU A 501 13.80 18.17 20.72
N PRO A 502 13.06 18.35 19.61
CA PRO A 502 13.51 17.85 18.31
C PRO A 502 14.72 18.66 17.83
N TYR A 503 15.66 17.99 17.16
CA TYR A 503 16.79 18.70 16.52
C TYR A 503 16.42 19.25 15.14
N PHE A 504 15.30 18.80 14.57
CA PHE A 504 14.72 19.30 13.33
C PHE A 504 13.22 19.52 13.56
N TYR A 505 12.71 20.73 13.34
CA TYR A 505 11.28 21.02 13.47
C TYR A 505 10.84 22.10 12.48
N GLU A 506 10.41 21.68 11.30
CA GLU A 506 10.24 22.57 10.16
C GLU A 506 8.84 22.45 9.53
N PRO A 507 8.27 23.56 9.01
CA PRO A 507 6.94 23.59 8.38
C PRO A 507 6.98 23.04 6.96
N ILE A 508 6.93 21.72 6.81
CA ILE A 508 6.96 21.06 5.49
C ILE A 508 5.63 21.18 4.75
N HIS A 509 4.51 21.28 5.46
CA HIS A 509 3.15 21.41 4.91
C HIS A 509 2.36 22.52 5.60
N ARG A 510 1.20 22.87 5.05
CA ARG A 510 0.32 23.91 5.62
C ARG A 510 -0.63 23.39 6.69
N THR A 511 -0.88 22.08 6.70
CA THR A 511 -1.89 21.45 7.55
C THR A 511 -1.52 19.98 7.82
N TYR A 512 -2.43 19.25 8.45
CA TYR A 512 -2.32 17.89 8.94
C TYR A 512 -1.59 16.94 7.99
N ILE A 513 -0.40 16.47 8.42
CA ILE A 513 0.35 15.45 7.70
C ILE A 513 -0.35 14.10 7.90
N LEU A 514 -0.74 13.47 6.80
CA LEU A 514 -1.44 12.19 6.80
C LEU A 514 -0.47 11.02 6.95
N ASN A 515 0.70 11.11 6.32
CA ASN A 515 1.69 10.04 6.31
C ASN A 515 3.10 10.58 6.03
N LEU A 516 4.09 9.85 6.53
CA LEU A 516 5.51 10.15 6.40
C LEU A 516 6.26 8.83 6.16
N ALA A 517 7.14 8.80 5.16
CA ALA A 517 7.99 7.66 4.84
C ALA A 517 9.42 8.11 4.52
N SER A 518 10.42 7.40 5.05
CA SER A 518 11.83 7.60 4.73
C SER A 518 12.20 6.83 3.47
N ALA A 519 13.12 7.37 2.65
CA ALA A 519 13.75 6.64 1.54
C ALA A 519 14.89 5.71 2.01
N TYR A 520 14.83 5.22 3.25
CA TYR A 520 15.75 4.24 3.81
C TYR A 520 15.66 2.88 3.07
N PRO A 521 16.78 2.17 2.82
CA PRO A 521 18.15 2.53 3.20
C PRO A 521 18.91 3.38 2.17
N THR A 522 18.41 3.51 0.95
CA THR A 522 19.15 4.15 -0.16
C THR A 522 19.46 5.62 0.10
N HIS A 523 18.48 6.38 0.60
CA HIS A 523 18.60 7.82 0.84
C HIS A 523 17.89 8.21 2.16
N PRO A 524 18.44 7.86 3.33
CA PRO A 524 17.76 8.05 4.62
C PRO A 524 17.50 9.53 4.97
N HIS A 525 18.19 10.46 4.31
CA HIS A 525 17.99 11.90 4.44
C HIS A 525 16.78 12.44 3.66
N LEU A 526 16.15 11.64 2.80
CA LEU A 526 14.96 12.05 2.04
C LEU A 526 13.69 11.52 2.70
N LEU A 527 12.72 12.43 2.87
CA LEU A 527 11.40 12.15 3.45
C LEU A 527 10.30 12.42 2.43
N CYS A 528 9.45 11.43 2.21
CA CYS A 528 8.19 11.61 1.50
C CYS A 528 7.08 11.90 2.51
N THR A 529 6.36 13.00 2.31
CA THR A 529 5.22 13.41 3.14
C THR A 529 3.97 13.61 2.28
N THR A 530 2.82 13.20 2.81
CA THR A 530 1.51 13.45 2.22
C THR A 530 0.66 14.21 3.23
N SER A 531 -0.05 15.25 2.82
CA SER A 531 -0.82 16.09 3.73
C SER A 531 -2.23 16.39 3.23
N MET A 532 -3.11 16.80 4.15
CA MET A 532 -4.46 17.27 3.85
C MET A 532 -4.50 18.55 3.00
N ASP A 533 -3.37 19.22 2.75
CA ASP A 533 -3.31 20.31 1.76
C ASP A 533 -3.45 19.80 0.31
N GLY A 534 -3.35 18.49 0.09
CA GLY A 534 -3.44 17.85 -1.22
C GLY A 534 -2.09 17.52 -1.84
N GLU A 535 -0.99 17.93 -1.21
CA GLU A 535 0.34 17.81 -1.79
C GLU A 535 1.06 16.56 -1.28
N THR A 536 1.88 15.99 -2.17
CA THR A 536 2.85 14.97 -1.84
C THR A 536 4.23 15.54 -2.11
N ARG A 537 5.06 15.66 -1.08
CA ARG A 537 6.38 16.28 -1.14
C ARG A 537 7.46 15.26 -0.85
N LEU A 538 8.59 15.38 -1.54
CA LEU A 538 9.85 14.75 -1.20
C LEU A 538 10.81 15.84 -0.76
N THR A 539 11.25 15.78 0.50
CA THR A 539 12.06 16.81 1.14
C THR A 539 13.33 16.19 1.70
N SER A 540 14.47 16.83 1.45
CA SER A 540 15.72 16.51 2.14
C SER A 540 15.76 17.14 3.53
N ILE A 541 16.15 16.36 4.54
CA ILE A 541 16.37 16.89 5.90
C ILE A 541 17.63 17.76 6.01
N VAL A 542 18.52 17.71 5.02
CA VAL A 542 19.77 18.48 5.01
C VAL A 542 19.50 19.95 4.69
N ASP A 543 18.68 20.21 3.67
CA ASP A 543 18.23 21.55 3.29
C ASP A 543 16.79 21.49 2.76
N TYR A 544 15.82 21.56 3.66
CA TYR A 544 14.41 21.42 3.30
C TYR A 544 13.89 22.57 2.41
N GLN A 545 14.52 23.75 2.47
CA GLN A 545 14.06 24.93 1.75
C GLN A 545 14.40 24.85 0.26
N LYS A 546 15.57 24.29 -0.06
CA LYS A 546 16.02 24.14 -1.46
C LYS A 546 15.67 22.78 -2.04
N ASP A 547 15.79 21.73 -1.24
CA ASP A 547 15.66 20.35 -1.70
C ASP A 547 14.27 19.78 -1.38
N THR A 548 13.24 20.48 -1.86
CA THR A 548 11.86 20.00 -1.83
C THR A 548 11.27 19.95 -3.24
N VAL A 549 10.71 18.80 -3.60
CA VAL A 549 9.96 18.59 -4.84
C VAL A 549 8.56 18.07 -4.53
N GLU A 550 7.59 18.51 -5.29
CA GLU A 550 6.18 18.18 -5.09
C GLU A 550 5.59 17.52 -6.35
N THR A 551 4.59 16.67 -6.16
CA THR A 551 3.75 16.17 -7.24
C THR A 551 2.59 17.13 -7.50
N THR A 552 1.84 16.89 -8.58
CA THR A 552 0.53 17.52 -8.79
C THR A 552 -0.34 17.40 -7.54
N ARG A 553 -0.93 18.52 -7.14
CA ARG A 553 -1.81 18.62 -5.99
C ARG A 553 -3.11 17.84 -6.26
N MET A 554 -3.55 17.08 -5.26
CA MET A 554 -4.76 16.28 -5.30
C MET A 554 -5.85 16.93 -4.43
N ARG A 555 -7.12 16.75 -4.78
CA ARG A 555 -8.26 17.18 -3.94
C ARG A 555 -8.41 16.28 -2.73
N MET A 556 -8.18 14.98 -2.91
CA MET A 556 -8.16 13.99 -1.83
C MET A 556 -6.78 13.35 -1.71
N ALA A 557 -5.97 13.85 -0.78
CA ALA A 557 -4.64 13.30 -0.54
C ALA A 557 -4.70 11.85 -0.04
N SER A 558 -3.80 11.01 -0.57
CA SER A 558 -3.66 9.63 -0.11
C SER A 558 -3.08 9.60 1.30
N PRO A 559 -3.71 8.90 2.27
CA PRO A 559 -3.16 8.72 3.60
C PRO A 559 -2.08 7.63 3.68
N HIS A 560 -1.66 7.11 2.52
CA HIS A 560 -0.70 6.02 2.41
C HIS A 560 0.39 6.37 1.38
N ALA A 561 1.63 6.33 1.85
CA ALA A 561 2.83 6.40 1.04
C ALA A 561 3.90 5.52 1.67
N ALA A 562 4.63 4.76 0.86
CA ALA A 562 5.72 3.94 1.37
C ALA A 562 6.84 3.82 0.35
N TYR A 563 8.07 3.77 0.84
CA TYR A 563 9.25 3.60 0.01
C TYR A 563 9.48 2.13 -0.32
N SER A 564 9.88 1.85 -1.56
CA SER A 564 10.39 0.54 -1.97
C SER A 564 11.84 0.68 -2.40
N PRO A 565 12.79 0.09 -1.65
CA PRO A 565 14.20 0.17 -2.01
C PRO A 565 14.53 -0.66 -3.25
N LEU A 566 13.79 -1.74 -3.54
CA LEU A 566 13.92 -2.49 -4.79
C LEU A 566 13.56 -1.67 -6.03
N LEU A 567 12.67 -0.67 -5.87
CA LEU A 567 12.18 0.15 -6.97
C LEU A 567 12.77 1.56 -7.00
N HIS A 568 13.58 1.94 -6.00
CA HIS A 568 14.08 3.32 -5.80
C HIS A 568 12.95 4.36 -5.93
N ALA A 569 11.78 4.04 -5.37
CA ALA A 569 10.56 4.79 -5.60
C ALA A 569 9.58 4.67 -4.44
N PHE A 570 8.75 5.71 -4.27
CA PHE A 570 7.61 5.69 -3.37
C PHE A 570 6.36 5.18 -4.09
N ILE A 571 5.54 4.42 -3.38
CA ILE A 571 4.24 3.97 -3.84
C ILE A 571 3.17 4.69 -3.02
N SER A 572 2.20 5.27 -3.72
CA SER A 572 1.03 5.94 -3.12
C SER A 572 -0.20 5.69 -3.99
N SER A 573 -1.36 6.17 -3.57
CA SER A 573 -2.57 6.18 -4.40
C SER A 573 -2.83 7.57 -4.97
N ASP A 574 -3.63 7.63 -6.02
CA ASP A 574 -4.26 8.85 -6.50
C ASP A 574 -5.75 8.93 -6.10
N GLU A 575 -6.41 10.03 -6.46
CA GLU A 575 -7.83 10.28 -6.16
C GLU A 575 -8.78 9.66 -7.19
N ASN A 576 -8.24 9.15 -8.29
CA ASN A 576 -8.98 8.48 -9.35
C ASN A 576 -8.92 6.94 -9.18
N ASP A 577 -8.55 6.49 -7.98
CA ASP A 577 -8.34 5.10 -7.60
C ASP A 577 -7.32 4.36 -8.50
N PHE A 578 -6.22 5.02 -8.83
CA PHE A 578 -5.01 4.38 -9.32
C PHE A 578 -3.97 4.30 -8.21
N ALA A 579 -3.13 3.27 -8.26
CA ALA A 579 -1.85 3.32 -7.56
C ALA A 579 -0.83 4.00 -8.45
N ARG A 580 0.00 4.85 -7.86
CA ARG A 580 1.07 5.58 -8.54
C ARG A 580 2.41 5.28 -7.90
N LEU A 581 3.43 5.33 -8.74
CA LEU A 581 4.83 5.18 -8.40
C LEU A 581 5.55 6.53 -8.62
N LEU A 582 6.32 6.95 -7.64
CA LEU A 582 7.05 8.20 -7.59
C LEU A 582 8.55 7.87 -7.45
N ALA A 583 9.24 7.73 -8.58
CA ALA A 583 10.68 7.46 -8.59
C ALA A 583 11.43 8.64 -7.96
N VAL A 584 12.43 8.39 -7.10
CA VAL A 584 13.09 9.43 -6.30
C VAL A 584 13.64 10.57 -7.19
N ARG A 585 14.33 10.25 -8.29
CA ARG A 585 14.90 11.25 -9.21
C ARG A 585 13.87 11.96 -10.08
N ARG A 586 12.68 11.39 -10.24
CA ARG A 586 11.59 11.92 -11.06
C ARG A 586 10.32 12.08 -10.25
N PHE A 587 10.46 12.50 -8.99
CA PHE A 587 9.35 12.56 -8.05
C PHE A 587 8.22 13.50 -8.50
N PHE A 588 8.56 14.51 -9.32
CA PHE A 588 7.59 15.41 -9.96
C PHE A 588 6.69 14.72 -10.99
N THR A 589 7.09 13.56 -11.54
CA THR A 589 6.27 12.75 -12.45
C THR A 589 5.66 11.57 -11.73
N THR A 590 4.43 11.21 -12.10
CA THR A 590 3.74 10.05 -11.52
C THR A 590 3.54 8.96 -12.56
N THR A 591 3.91 7.72 -12.23
CA THR A 591 3.64 6.56 -13.11
C THR A 591 2.50 5.74 -12.51
N ALA A 592 1.38 5.59 -13.21
CA ALA A 592 0.32 4.67 -12.78
C ALA A 592 0.80 3.21 -12.83
N VAL A 593 0.50 2.41 -11.80
CA VAL A 593 0.94 1.01 -11.65
C VAL A 593 -0.18 0.06 -11.24
N ALA A 594 -1.35 0.55 -10.85
CA ALA A 594 -2.55 -0.27 -10.66
C ALA A 594 -3.80 0.57 -10.90
N ARG A 595 -4.92 -0.08 -11.22
CA ARG A 595 -6.25 0.52 -11.32
C ARG A 595 -7.16 -0.22 -10.35
N LEU A 596 -7.79 0.51 -9.45
CA LEU A 596 -8.47 -0.05 -8.29
C LEU A 596 -9.99 0.12 -8.41
N PRO A 597 -10.76 -0.80 -7.80
CA PRO A 597 -12.23 -0.75 -7.82
C PRO A 597 -12.79 0.37 -6.92
N SER A 598 -12.05 0.74 -5.88
CA SER A 598 -12.39 1.83 -4.96
C SER A 598 -11.13 2.41 -4.32
N THR A 599 -11.30 3.45 -3.51
CA THR A 599 -10.21 4.14 -2.82
C THR A 599 -9.39 3.21 -1.92
N VAL A 600 -8.08 3.44 -1.91
CA VAL A 600 -7.12 2.72 -1.06
C VAL A 600 -7.33 3.10 0.39
N SER A 601 -7.58 2.10 1.23
CA SER A 601 -7.75 2.24 2.67
C SER A 601 -6.63 1.56 3.47
N ALA A 602 -5.79 0.74 2.82
CA ALA A 602 -4.58 0.17 3.39
C ALA A 602 -3.56 -0.15 2.30
N LEU A 603 -2.26 -0.08 2.63
CA LEU A 603 -1.17 -0.38 1.71
C LEU A 603 -0.12 -1.22 2.43
N ALA A 604 0.23 -2.38 1.87
CA ALA A 604 1.45 -3.09 2.26
C ALA A 604 2.54 -2.75 1.25
N PRO A 605 3.64 -2.09 1.69
CA PRO A 605 4.74 -1.77 0.81
C PRO A 605 5.41 -3.02 0.25
N CYS A 606 6.21 -2.87 -0.79
CA CYS A 606 7.11 -3.94 -1.22
C CYS A 606 7.93 -4.45 -0.04
N SER A 607 8.18 -5.75 0.00
CA SER A 607 9.13 -6.33 0.94
C SER A 607 10.55 -5.97 0.51
N PHE A 608 11.51 -6.00 1.44
CA PHE A 608 12.94 -5.99 1.10
C PHE A 608 13.33 -7.20 0.22
N TRP A 609 12.48 -8.23 0.18
CA TRP A 609 12.75 -9.48 -0.50
C TRP A 609 11.97 -9.68 -1.81
N HIS A 610 11.03 -8.80 -2.18
CA HIS A 610 10.32 -8.86 -3.47
C HIS A 610 9.57 -7.54 -3.79
N PRO A 611 9.38 -7.20 -5.08
CA PRO A 611 8.74 -5.93 -5.49
C PRO A 611 7.20 -5.95 -5.47
N SER A 612 6.56 -7.05 -5.08
CA SER A 612 5.09 -7.11 -5.00
C SER A 612 4.54 -6.17 -3.92
N VAL A 613 3.60 -5.31 -4.31
CA VAL A 613 2.82 -4.43 -3.43
C VAL A 613 1.42 -4.99 -3.25
N LEU A 614 0.82 -4.82 -2.06
CA LEU A 614 -0.60 -5.10 -1.85
C LEU A 614 -1.36 -3.80 -1.58
N LEU A 615 -2.52 -3.66 -2.21
CA LEU A 615 -3.39 -2.49 -2.15
C LEU A 615 -4.76 -2.93 -1.63
N GLY A 616 -5.08 -2.53 -0.40
CA GLY A 616 -6.36 -2.77 0.25
C GLY A 616 -7.34 -1.64 -0.03
N CYS A 617 -8.53 -2.00 -0.47
CA CYS A 617 -9.56 -1.07 -0.91
C CYS A 617 -10.70 -0.97 0.12
N ALA A 618 -11.38 0.19 0.15
CA ALA A 618 -12.58 0.38 0.99
C ALA A 618 -13.72 -0.60 0.64
N GLY A 619 -13.79 -1.05 -0.62
CA GLY A 619 -14.72 -2.10 -1.08
C GLY A 619 -14.42 -3.51 -0.55
N GLY A 620 -13.34 -3.71 0.20
CA GLY A 620 -12.97 -5.00 0.78
C GLY A 620 -12.06 -5.86 -0.12
N GLU A 621 -11.64 -5.35 -1.27
CA GLU A 621 -10.67 -6.01 -2.15
C GLU A 621 -9.24 -5.80 -1.70
N VAL A 622 -8.40 -6.83 -1.83
CA VAL A 622 -6.95 -6.69 -1.76
C VAL A 622 -6.33 -7.08 -3.09
N ILE A 623 -5.61 -6.16 -3.72
CA ILE A 623 -5.03 -6.34 -5.06
C ILE A 623 -3.51 -6.39 -4.95
N ALA A 624 -2.89 -7.36 -5.60
CA ALA A 624 -1.46 -7.50 -5.71
C ALA A 624 -0.97 -7.11 -7.11
N THR A 625 0.14 -6.39 -7.15
CA THR A 625 0.82 -6.07 -8.41
C THR A 625 2.32 -5.89 -8.18
N SER A 626 3.12 -6.09 -9.22
CA SER A 626 4.57 -5.83 -9.20
C SER A 626 4.90 -4.71 -10.20
N PRO A 627 5.35 -3.53 -9.74
CA PRO A 627 5.61 -2.38 -10.62
C PRO A 627 6.84 -2.53 -11.50
N ILE A 628 7.72 -3.50 -11.20
CA ILE A 628 9.09 -3.61 -11.73
C ILE A 628 9.16 -3.56 -13.26
N ARG A 629 8.30 -4.31 -13.94
CA ARG A 629 8.33 -4.43 -15.41
C ARG A 629 7.97 -3.10 -16.06
N ARG A 630 6.92 -2.44 -15.58
CA ARG A 630 6.50 -1.12 -16.08
C ARG A 630 7.50 -0.03 -15.75
N LEU A 631 8.12 -0.10 -14.57
CA LEU A 631 9.17 0.84 -14.16
C LEU A 631 10.39 0.78 -15.09
N VAL A 632 10.87 -0.41 -15.42
CA VAL A 632 12.02 -0.61 -16.31
C VAL A 632 11.63 -0.45 -17.79
N HIS A 633 10.40 -0.81 -18.14
CA HIS A 633 9.87 -0.79 -19.51
C HIS A 633 8.45 -0.19 -19.52
N PRO A 634 8.30 1.13 -19.77
CA PRO A 634 7.01 1.82 -19.66
C PRO A 634 5.87 1.25 -20.53
N LYS A 635 6.22 0.64 -21.67
CA LYS A 635 5.26 0.04 -22.63
C LYS A 635 4.77 -1.36 -22.23
N GLU A 636 5.34 -1.97 -21.19
CA GLU A 636 4.92 -3.29 -20.73
C GLU A 636 3.51 -3.26 -20.14
N LYS A 637 2.74 -4.32 -20.41
CA LYS A 637 1.41 -4.51 -19.84
C LYS A 637 1.54 -4.74 -18.33
N GLN A 638 0.74 -4.01 -17.56
CA GLN A 638 0.70 -4.17 -16.12
C GLN A 638 -0.32 -5.23 -15.70
N TRP A 639 0.14 -6.19 -14.89
CA TRP A 639 -0.68 -7.28 -14.37
C TRP A 639 -1.09 -7.00 -12.93
N GLN A 640 -2.32 -7.35 -12.61
CA GLN A 640 -2.88 -7.26 -11.27
C GLN A 640 -3.63 -8.55 -10.95
N GLN A 641 -3.57 -8.99 -9.70
CA GLN A 641 -4.33 -10.14 -9.22
C GLN A 641 -4.96 -9.83 -7.87
N THR A 642 -6.27 -10.02 -7.75
CA THR A 642 -6.96 -9.86 -6.47
C THR A 642 -6.65 -11.04 -5.57
N TRP A 643 -6.12 -10.79 -4.38
CA TRP A 643 -5.89 -11.81 -3.35
C TRP A 643 -7.22 -12.37 -2.85
N PHE A 644 -8.14 -11.49 -2.45
CA PHE A 644 -9.52 -11.80 -2.09
C PHE A 644 -10.41 -10.55 -2.17
N THR A 645 -11.72 -10.77 -2.15
CA THR A 645 -12.73 -9.73 -1.89
C THR A 645 -13.50 -10.09 -0.64
N HIS A 646 -13.61 -9.14 0.28
CA HIS A 646 -14.38 -9.26 1.49
C HIS A 646 -15.70 -8.49 1.36
N GLU A 647 -16.80 -9.19 1.59
CA GLU A 647 -18.12 -8.60 1.75
C GLU A 647 -18.55 -8.75 3.21
N TRP A 648 -19.19 -7.72 3.74
CA TRP A 648 -19.79 -7.76 5.06
C TRP A 648 -21.26 -7.38 4.96
N ALA A 649 -22.10 -8.12 5.67
CA ALA A 649 -23.52 -7.83 5.81
C ALA A 649 -23.89 -7.76 7.28
N ARG A 650 -24.67 -6.74 7.64
CA ARG A 650 -25.25 -6.62 8.97
C ARG A 650 -26.19 -7.82 9.22
N GLY A 651 -26.16 -8.36 10.44
CA GLY A 651 -27.13 -9.38 10.83
C GLY A 651 -28.54 -8.80 11.01
N GLN A 652 -29.54 -9.67 11.11
CA GLN A 652 -30.94 -9.27 11.34
C GLN A 652 -31.10 -8.51 12.66
N ASP A 653 -30.34 -8.90 13.69
CA ASP A 653 -30.31 -8.19 14.96
C ASP A 653 -29.37 -6.97 14.86
N ALA A 654 -29.82 -5.83 15.38
CA ALA A 654 -29.04 -4.59 15.44
C ALA A 654 -27.66 -4.79 16.10
N ASP A 655 -27.58 -5.72 17.06
CA ASP A 655 -26.40 -6.06 17.84
C ASP A 655 -25.62 -7.28 17.29
N SER A 656 -25.88 -7.73 16.05
CA SER A 656 -25.16 -8.85 15.46
C SER A 656 -23.73 -8.45 15.09
N ALA A 657 -22.76 -9.37 15.27
CA ALA A 657 -21.39 -9.21 14.75
C ALA A 657 -21.31 -9.18 13.20
N GLY A 658 -22.45 -9.42 12.54
CA GLY A 658 -22.55 -9.49 11.08
C GLY A 658 -22.05 -10.81 10.51
N THR A 659 -22.20 -10.93 9.19
CA THR A 659 -21.68 -12.05 8.41
C THR A 659 -20.65 -11.54 7.42
N SER A 660 -19.46 -12.11 7.47
CA SER A 660 -18.38 -11.84 6.53
C SER A 660 -18.30 -12.94 5.48
N ARG A 661 -18.11 -12.57 4.22
CA ARG A 661 -17.92 -13.48 3.11
C ARG A 661 -16.62 -13.14 2.39
N PHE A 662 -15.78 -14.15 2.18
CA PHE A 662 -14.58 -14.05 1.37
C PHE A 662 -14.83 -14.70 0.02
N ILE A 663 -14.47 -13.98 -1.04
CA ILE A 663 -14.46 -14.45 -2.41
C ILE A 663 -12.99 -14.56 -2.82
N ASP A 664 -12.62 -15.71 -3.35
CA ASP A 664 -11.27 -16.14 -3.62
C ASP A 664 -11.19 -16.76 -5.03
N GLY A 665 -9.98 -17.00 -5.54
CA GLY A 665 -9.78 -17.69 -6.83
C GLY A 665 -9.71 -16.77 -8.04
N TYR A 666 -9.35 -15.50 -7.84
CA TYR A 666 -9.14 -14.56 -8.93
C TYR A 666 -7.91 -14.92 -9.76
N ARG A 667 -8.06 -14.82 -11.07
CA ARG A 667 -6.95 -14.91 -12.03
C ARG A 667 -6.21 -13.57 -12.13
N ALA A 668 -4.95 -13.62 -12.51
CA ALA A 668 -4.22 -12.41 -12.89
C ALA A 668 -4.81 -11.84 -14.19
N GLU A 669 -5.02 -10.53 -14.22
CA GLU A 669 -5.55 -9.80 -15.37
C GLU A 669 -4.64 -8.62 -15.72
N SER A 670 -4.52 -8.31 -17.01
CA SER A 670 -3.84 -7.11 -17.47
C SER A 670 -4.83 -5.95 -17.52
N PHE A 671 -4.49 -4.82 -16.89
CA PHE A 671 -5.33 -3.63 -16.89
C PHE A 671 -4.76 -2.54 -17.78
N SER A 672 -5.64 -1.85 -18.52
CA SER A 672 -5.28 -0.57 -19.13
C SER A 672 -5.16 0.47 -18.03
N LEU A 673 -4.02 1.16 -18.01
CA LEU A 673 -3.72 2.25 -17.10
C LEU A 673 -3.92 3.62 -17.75
N LEU A 674 -4.54 3.66 -18.94
CA LEU A 674 -5.00 4.89 -19.55
C LEU A 674 -6.09 5.49 -18.66
N ARG A 675 -5.98 6.79 -18.39
CA ARG A 675 -6.94 7.56 -17.59
C ARG A 675 -8.27 7.83 -18.30
N ASN A 676 -8.43 7.33 -19.52
CA ASN A 676 -9.64 7.51 -20.31
C ASN A 676 -10.82 6.80 -19.63
N MET A 677 -11.82 7.59 -19.25
CA MET A 677 -13.02 7.14 -18.52
C MET A 677 -13.97 6.29 -19.39
N VAL A 678 -13.71 6.21 -20.70
CA VAL A 678 -14.55 5.46 -21.64
C VAL A 678 -14.56 3.97 -21.28
N GLY A 679 -15.72 3.50 -20.83
CA GLY A 679 -15.89 2.11 -20.38
C GLY A 679 -15.54 1.86 -18.91
N ASP A 680 -15.34 2.91 -18.10
CA ASP A 680 -15.22 2.74 -16.64
C ASP A 680 -16.50 2.12 -16.07
N ARG A 681 -16.35 1.08 -15.25
CA ARG A 681 -17.46 0.41 -14.56
C ARG A 681 -18.21 1.35 -13.60
N ARG A 682 -17.59 2.47 -13.20
CA ARG A 682 -18.18 3.49 -12.34
C ARG A 682 -18.98 4.55 -13.08
N MET A 683 -18.93 4.57 -14.42
CA MET A 683 -19.81 5.42 -15.21
C MET A 683 -21.19 4.77 -15.33
N VAL A 684 -22.17 5.35 -14.65
CA VAL A 684 -23.59 5.02 -14.81
C VAL A 684 -24.25 6.22 -15.50
N ASN A 685 -24.80 6.01 -16.70
CA ASN A 685 -25.42 7.07 -17.51
C ASN A 685 -24.51 8.28 -17.80
N GLY A 686 -23.19 8.08 -17.87
CA GLY A 686 -22.21 9.14 -18.09
C GLY A 686 -21.84 9.93 -16.82
N THR A 687 -22.43 9.59 -15.67
CA THR A 687 -22.07 10.16 -14.37
C THR A 687 -21.17 9.19 -13.60
N MET A 688 -20.10 9.72 -13.00
CA MET A 688 -19.24 8.96 -12.10
C MET A 688 -19.96 8.71 -10.78
N MET A 689 -20.19 7.44 -10.47
CA MET A 689 -20.75 7.01 -9.19
C MET A 689 -19.63 6.65 -8.22
N ILE A 690 -19.66 7.26 -7.03
CA ILE A 690 -18.78 6.92 -5.92
C ILE A 690 -19.61 6.09 -4.93
N THR A 691 -19.23 4.82 -4.74
CA THR A 691 -19.89 3.93 -3.77
C THR A 691 -19.26 4.13 -2.39
N ILE A 692 -20.10 4.43 -1.40
CA ILE A 692 -19.68 4.46 0.00
C ILE A 692 -19.92 3.07 0.59
N PHE A 693 -18.87 2.47 1.13
CA PHE A 693 -18.92 1.16 1.76
C PHE A 693 -18.98 1.28 3.28
N ASP A 694 -19.69 0.36 3.94
CA ASP A 694 -19.70 0.27 5.40
C ASP A 694 -18.31 -0.03 5.95
N GLU A 695 -17.94 0.62 7.06
CA GLU A 695 -16.62 0.46 7.70
C GLU A 695 -16.24 -1.01 7.97
N PRO A 696 -17.14 -1.91 8.43
CA PRO A 696 -16.80 -3.33 8.63
C PRO A 696 -16.31 -4.06 7.37
N ARG A 697 -16.65 -3.57 6.17
CA ARG A 697 -16.23 -4.15 4.90
C ARG A 697 -14.79 -3.81 4.54
N HIS A 698 -14.29 -2.64 4.98
CA HIS A 698 -13.01 -2.06 4.55
C HIS A 698 -11.81 -2.95 4.90
N VAL A 699 -10.78 -2.92 4.05
CA VAL A 699 -9.43 -3.38 4.43
C VAL A 699 -8.74 -2.24 5.18
N THR A 700 -8.43 -2.43 6.46
CA THR A 700 -7.96 -1.35 7.33
C THR A 700 -6.48 -1.42 7.66
N ALA A 701 -5.87 -2.60 7.52
CA ALA A 701 -4.42 -2.77 7.68
C ALA A 701 -3.92 -3.91 6.80
N LEU A 702 -2.71 -3.76 6.27
CA LEU A 702 -2.13 -4.71 5.32
C LEU A 702 -0.62 -4.72 5.47
N THR A 703 0.02 -5.88 5.51
CA THR A 703 1.47 -5.97 5.68
C THR A 703 2.03 -7.29 5.11
N TRP A 704 3.21 -7.22 4.51
CA TRP A 704 4.06 -8.38 4.22
C TRP A 704 4.95 -8.67 5.43
N ASN A 705 5.32 -9.94 5.61
CA ASN A 705 6.34 -10.30 6.58
C ASN A 705 7.72 -9.83 6.07
N PRO A 706 8.44 -8.96 6.80
CA PRO A 706 9.73 -8.40 6.37
C PRO A 706 10.88 -9.40 6.53
N ASN A 707 10.67 -10.54 7.19
CA ASN A 707 11.73 -11.52 7.46
C ASN A 707 11.90 -12.47 6.28
N GLN A 708 13.16 -12.66 5.85
CA GLN A 708 13.52 -13.39 4.63
C GLN A 708 12.90 -14.79 4.55
N LEU A 709 12.97 -15.56 5.65
CA LEU A 709 12.44 -16.93 5.70
C LEU A 709 10.93 -17.01 5.42
N CYS A 710 10.19 -15.93 5.68
CA CYS A 710 8.74 -15.90 5.58
C CYS A 710 8.26 -14.77 4.67
N ALA A 711 9.11 -14.28 3.76
CA ALA A 711 8.83 -13.10 2.93
C ALA A 711 7.56 -13.26 2.06
N GLY A 712 7.17 -14.50 1.74
CA GLY A 712 5.92 -14.80 1.04
C GLY A 712 4.65 -14.62 1.87
N TRP A 713 4.74 -14.39 3.18
CA TRP A 713 3.57 -14.30 4.05
C TRP A 713 3.01 -12.89 4.08
N ALA A 714 1.69 -12.78 3.96
CA ALA A 714 0.98 -11.52 4.10
C ALA A 714 -0.13 -11.64 5.14
N SER A 715 -0.51 -10.50 5.70
CA SER A 715 -1.70 -10.38 6.54
C SER A 715 -2.56 -9.18 6.15
N ALA A 716 -3.88 -9.38 6.20
CA ALA A 716 -4.89 -8.37 5.96
C ALA A 716 -5.84 -8.27 7.16
N GLY A 717 -5.96 -7.06 7.72
CA GLY A 717 -6.89 -6.71 8.80
C GLY A 717 -8.08 -5.96 8.23
N LEU A 718 -9.27 -6.28 8.75
CA LEU A 718 -10.54 -5.78 8.24
C LEU A 718 -11.25 -4.91 9.28
N GLY A 719 -12.15 -4.05 8.80
CA GLY A 719 -12.98 -3.19 9.66
C GLY A 719 -13.92 -3.96 10.57
N CYS A 720 -14.31 -5.19 10.20
CA CYS A 720 -15.13 -6.06 11.06
C CYS A 720 -14.34 -6.78 12.16
N GLY A 721 -13.02 -6.58 12.25
CA GLY A 721 -12.16 -7.18 13.27
C GLY A 721 -11.57 -8.55 12.94
N LEU A 722 -11.75 -8.99 11.69
CA LEU A 722 -11.09 -10.19 11.17
C LEU A 722 -9.66 -9.88 10.69
N ILE A 723 -8.76 -10.84 10.90
CA ILE A 723 -7.42 -10.87 10.30
C ILE A 723 -7.30 -12.15 9.49
N ARG A 724 -6.86 -12.02 8.24
CA ARG A 724 -6.44 -13.12 7.38
C ARG A 724 -4.92 -13.13 7.29
N VAL A 725 -4.29 -14.28 7.54
CA VAL A 725 -2.86 -14.51 7.34
C VAL A 725 -2.68 -15.69 6.39
N GLU A 726 -1.90 -15.51 5.33
CA GLU A 726 -1.69 -16.52 4.29
C GLU A 726 -0.26 -16.44 3.74
N ASP A 727 0.25 -17.58 3.30
CA ASP A 727 1.47 -17.64 2.48
C ASP A 727 1.08 -17.45 1.01
N LEU A 728 1.45 -16.31 0.43
CA LEU A 728 1.14 -15.91 -0.94
C LEU A 728 2.26 -16.24 -1.93
N ALA A 729 3.35 -16.86 -1.48
CA ALA A 729 4.38 -17.35 -2.39
C ALA A 729 3.88 -18.60 -3.13
N ILE A 730 3.45 -18.39 -4.38
CA ILE A 730 2.89 -19.41 -5.29
C ILE A 730 3.99 -20.36 -5.78
#